data_AF-A0A1F6GA42-F1
#
_entry.id   AF-A0A1F6GA42-F1
#
_cell.length_a   1.000
_cell.length_b   1.000
_cell.length_c   1.000
_cell.angle_alpha   90.00
_cell.angle_beta   90.00
_cell.angle_gamma   90.00
#
_symmetry.space_group_name_H-M   'P 1'
#
loop_
_entity.id
_entity.type
_entity.pdbx_description
1 polymer ?
#
loop_
_entity_poly.entity_id
_entity_poly.type
_entity_poly.pdbx_seq_one_letter_code
_entity_poly.pdbx_strand_id
1 'polypeptide(L)'
;MPDLPMVGFKKIIHLDMDAFYASVEVKDRPELRGKPVIVGGDPNSRAVVAAANYEARRFGVHSAMSCSKAKRLCPQAVFLPPRLERYKEISRAIHLIFCQYTDLIEPLALDEAWLDVTQNKLGLPSATWVATHIKWDIENQLGLTSSAGVSYNKFLAKIASGMDKPNGLMVITPEEAADFLARLRLKELPGVGRVMEKRLADLGLEYGHQLLKVSQEDLIRHFGKYGRQLFHLIRGIDEREVVTHRERKSIGIEHTFGADAQWGPNLERALDILLRGLFKRAKSGERRGRALTLKVKFEDFTQVTKSYSGAEPLTQAKIRRIALEKLAQVEAVYPNKLVRLLGLSMSGFQGKASNKDPNFQLNLFEAILGGTLEAEVGLEQRNPLLNFRLVQEITGGQFIVDPKNLEKPLIGGAFDSRRINGENIFFALNLGGGDGHAYLANLASTSIKLAVVEREVALPEGIAGILVPNSLKAMQALARWLARQFKGKLISLTGSSGKTTAKAWFTHFLEGHYQVQSNPGSFNNHIGCPATVLGLKPNTEVLILEMGTNGPGELDLLSSIAPADLTLLLNVGHAHLGKFGNAQALLEAKLEIFNHLRPGGQKLVPAADLRIISRLGKDFIGFGPGSNTKGEVLAVDGLLGEQSILLKHPGGELRITVPHLGDYVPSLLSAIWAATQALGLNIPDFAERAQSLPQEKGRATLLEGMKGERVLDDTYNANPESLVMMLNTLTKLNGDRFVGVVGNLAEMDQGLSESRKVIIAGLPRNLTHLFLTGETGGVLALAVKEARPSMQVRYFPKLPDLMAALETLRGPGCIIGVKGSRTSHMERVVMALTEREFACVLDRCHILQHCRECPKLWG
;
A
#
# COMPACT_ATOMS: atom_id res chain seq x y z
N MET A 1 -46.30 5.87 19.11
CA MET A 1 -46.81 4.86 18.17
C MET A 1 -46.14 3.54 18.54
N PRO A 2 -46.89 2.44 18.68
CA PRO A 2 -46.33 1.16 19.09
C PRO A 2 -45.46 0.56 17.97
N ASP A 3 -44.43 -0.16 18.40
CA ASP A 3 -43.45 -0.87 17.58
C ASP A 3 -44.11 -1.77 16.51
N LEU A 4 -43.93 -1.40 15.24
CA LEU A 4 -44.00 -2.34 14.14
C LEU A 4 -42.62 -2.99 14.00
N PRO A 5 -42.51 -4.34 14.02
CA PRO A 5 -41.25 -4.99 13.73
C PRO A 5 -40.86 -4.67 12.28
N MET A 6 -39.88 -3.78 12.10
CA MET A 6 -39.29 -3.47 10.80
C MET A 6 -38.75 -4.77 10.20
N VAL A 7 -39.42 -5.30 9.19
CA VAL A 7 -38.84 -6.30 8.28
C VAL A 7 -37.64 -5.62 7.64
N GLY A 8 -36.44 -5.86 8.17
CA GLY A 8 -35.25 -5.09 7.81
C GLY A 8 -34.89 -5.27 6.34
N PHE A 9 -35.05 -4.23 5.54
CA PHE A 9 -34.47 -4.19 4.19
C PHE A 9 -32.97 -4.47 4.26
N LYS A 10 -32.45 -5.24 3.29
CA LYS A 10 -31.00 -5.40 3.13
C LYS A 10 -30.36 -4.03 2.93
N LYS A 11 -29.09 -3.90 3.28
CA LYS A 11 -28.31 -2.68 3.05
C LYS A 11 -27.10 -3.02 2.20
N ILE A 12 -27.18 -2.71 0.92
CA ILE A 12 -26.19 -3.07 -0.09
C ILE A 12 -25.43 -1.82 -0.52
N ILE A 13 -24.11 -1.93 -0.57
CA ILE A 13 -23.21 -0.92 -1.13
C ILE A 13 -22.61 -1.47 -2.42
N HIS A 14 -22.69 -0.67 -3.49
CA HIS A 14 -21.85 -0.81 -4.65
C HIS A 14 -20.66 0.15 -4.52
N LEU A 15 -19.43 -0.34 -4.67
CA LEU A 15 -18.23 0.49 -4.70
C LEU A 15 -17.50 0.32 -6.03
N ASP A 16 -17.09 1.45 -6.62
CA ASP A 16 -16.47 1.53 -7.95
C ASP A 16 -15.36 2.60 -7.94
N MET A 17 -14.12 2.20 -8.18
CA MET A 17 -12.97 3.10 -8.11
C MET A 17 -12.92 4.05 -9.30
N ASP A 18 -12.66 5.32 -9.02
CA ASP A 18 -12.75 6.38 -10.02
C ASP A 18 -11.56 6.38 -10.96
N ALA A 19 -11.82 6.06 -12.24
CA ALA A 19 -10.81 5.96 -13.29
C ALA A 19 -9.58 5.11 -12.88
N PHE A 20 -9.83 4.00 -12.17
CA PHE A 20 -8.87 3.27 -11.35
C PHE A 20 -7.43 3.21 -11.88
N TYR A 21 -7.18 2.59 -13.05
CA TYR A 21 -5.81 2.44 -13.54
C TYR A 21 -5.13 3.78 -13.81
N ALA A 22 -5.85 4.74 -14.41
CA ALA A 22 -5.29 6.06 -14.68
C ALA A 22 -5.04 6.83 -13.37
N SER A 23 -5.92 6.69 -12.39
CA SER A 23 -5.74 7.29 -11.05
C SER A 23 -4.55 6.68 -10.31
N VAL A 24 -4.31 5.37 -10.43
CA VAL A 24 -3.10 4.72 -9.90
C VAL A 24 -1.84 5.24 -10.59
N GLU A 25 -1.87 5.43 -11.92
CA GLU A 25 -0.72 6.01 -12.62
C GLU A 25 -0.44 7.46 -12.23
N VAL A 26 -1.47 8.30 -12.11
CA VAL A 26 -1.34 9.71 -11.67
C VAL A 26 -0.88 9.80 -10.21
N LYS A 27 -1.34 8.87 -9.36
CA LYS A 27 -0.90 8.78 -7.97
C LYS A 27 0.58 8.45 -7.88
N ASP A 28 1.04 7.45 -8.63
CA ASP A 28 2.44 7.00 -8.61
C ASP A 28 3.37 7.96 -9.41
N ARG A 29 2.82 8.86 -10.23
CA ARG A 29 3.55 9.88 -11.00
C ARG A 29 2.96 11.29 -10.80
N PRO A 30 3.38 12.00 -9.73
CA PRO A 30 2.83 13.30 -9.38
C PRO A 30 2.88 14.36 -10.49
N GLU A 31 3.86 14.27 -11.39
CA GLU A 31 4.02 15.14 -12.57
C GLU A 31 2.89 15.03 -13.60
N LEU A 32 2.04 14.00 -13.48
CA LEU A 32 0.87 13.77 -14.31
C LEU A 32 -0.42 14.35 -13.72
N ARG A 33 -0.39 14.90 -12.51
CA ARG A 33 -1.56 15.54 -11.89
C ARG A 33 -2.09 16.67 -12.76
N GLY A 34 -3.40 16.69 -12.99
CA GLY A 34 -4.07 17.67 -13.85
C GLY A 34 -3.84 17.51 -15.35
N LYS A 35 -3.07 16.50 -15.80
CA LYS A 35 -2.85 16.22 -17.23
C LYS A 35 -3.80 15.12 -17.72
N PRO A 36 -4.24 15.13 -19.00
CA PRO A 36 -4.97 14.00 -19.58
C PRO A 36 -4.10 12.74 -19.64
N VAL A 37 -4.47 11.70 -18.91
CA VAL A 37 -3.75 10.42 -18.83
C VAL A 37 -4.62 9.29 -19.33
N ILE A 38 -4.04 8.47 -20.20
CA ILE A 38 -4.66 7.31 -20.81
C ILE A 38 -3.78 6.10 -20.54
N VAL A 39 -4.33 5.09 -19.88
CA VAL A 39 -3.72 3.78 -19.74
C VAL A 39 -4.20 2.91 -20.90
N GLY A 40 -3.27 2.45 -21.74
CA GLY A 40 -3.57 1.68 -22.95
C GLY A 40 -2.29 1.33 -23.72
N GLY A 41 -2.44 0.62 -24.83
CA GLY A 41 -1.28 0.31 -25.69
C GLY A 41 -0.93 1.47 -26.62
N ASP A 42 0.12 1.28 -27.43
CA ASP A 42 0.62 2.29 -28.37
C ASP A 42 -0.51 2.82 -29.29
N PRO A 43 -0.72 4.15 -29.40
CA PRO A 43 -1.67 4.76 -30.33
C PRO A 43 -1.52 4.36 -31.80
N ASN A 44 -0.32 3.96 -32.23
CA ASN A 44 -0.01 3.49 -33.58
C ASN A 44 -0.29 1.98 -33.76
N SER A 45 -0.65 1.29 -32.68
CA SER A 45 -1.05 -0.12 -32.70
C SER A 45 -2.58 -0.29 -32.74
N ARG A 46 -3.03 -1.54 -32.79
CA ARG A 46 -4.46 -1.91 -32.69
C ARG A 46 -4.98 -1.90 -31.25
N ALA A 47 -4.24 -1.35 -30.29
CA ALA A 47 -4.60 -1.32 -28.88
C ALA A 47 -5.83 -0.45 -28.58
N VAL A 48 -6.42 -0.72 -27.42
CA VAL A 48 -7.57 -0.01 -26.87
C VAL A 48 -7.23 0.64 -25.53
N VAL A 49 -7.98 1.69 -25.20
CA VAL A 49 -7.92 2.39 -23.91
C VAL A 49 -8.43 1.44 -22.82
N ALA A 50 -7.56 1.11 -21.87
CA ALA A 50 -7.93 0.36 -20.67
C ALA A 50 -8.64 1.29 -19.67
N ALA A 51 -8.05 2.45 -19.39
CA ALA A 51 -8.64 3.49 -18.56
C ALA A 51 -8.19 4.88 -19.02
N ALA A 52 -9.01 5.88 -18.75
CA ALA A 52 -8.68 7.29 -18.94
C ALA A 52 -9.14 8.07 -17.71
N ASN A 53 -8.29 9.00 -17.22
CA ASN A 53 -8.66 9.90 -16.14
C ASN A 53 -9.71 10.92 -16.58
N TYR A 54 -10.26 11.66 -15.62
CA TYR A 54 -11.36 12.58 -15.89
C TYR A 54 -10.95 13.74 -16.82
N GLU A 55 -9.70 14.17 -16.75
CA GLU A 55 -9.09 15.15 -17.65
C GLU A 55 -9.12 14.69 -19.10
N ALA A 56 -8.80 13.41 -19.37
CA ALA A 56 -8.91 12.83 -20.72
C ALA A 56 -10.37 12.56 -21.14
N ARG A 57 -11.24 12.17 -20.20
CA ARG A 57 -12.67 11.90 -20.49
C ARG A 57 -13.42 13.14 -20.97
N ARG A 58 -13.01 14.35 -20.57
CA ARG A 58 -13.57 15.63 -21.05
C ARG A 58 -13.44 15.80 -22.58
N PHE A 59 -12.46 15.14 -23.21
CA PHE A 59 -12.28 15.13 -24.66
C PHE A 59 -13.06 14.00 -25.37
N GLY A 60 -13.96 13.31 -24.65
CA GLY A 60 -14.76 12.20 -25.19
C GLY A 60 -14.03 10.86 -25.20
N VAL A 61 -12.84 10.75 -24.60
CA VAL A 61 -12.10 9.49 -24.45
C VAL A 61 -12.81 8.61 -23.41
N HIS A 62 -12.99 7.32 -23.73
CA HIS A 62 -13.59 6.35 -22.81
C HIS A 62 -12.93 4.97 -22.96
N SER A 63 -13.08 4.12 -21.95
CA SER A 63 -12.57 2.74 -22.00
C SER A 63 -13.11 1.96 -23.21
N ALA A 64 -12.33 0.98 -23.68
CA ALA A 64 -12.55 0.18 -24.88
C ALA A 64 -12.56 0.95 -26.23
N MET A 65 -12.31 2.27 -26.23
CA MET A 65 -12.03 3.03 -27.44
C MET A 65 -10.66 2.64 -28.03
N SER A 66 -10.47 2.65 -29.35
CA SER A 66 -9.15 2.52 -29.97
C SER A 66 -8.18 3.62 -29.50
N CYS A 67 -6.95 3.27 -29.14
CA CYS A 67 -5.92 4.24 -28.76
C CYS A 67 -5.64 5.25 -29.89
N SER A 68 -5.70 4.82 -31.15
CA SER A 68 -5.57 5.71 -32.31
C SER A 68 -6.65 6.79 -32.36
N LYS A 69 -7.91 6.43 -32.03
CA LYS A 69 -9.03 7.37 -31.96
C LYS A 69 -8.90 8.27 -30.74
N ALA A 70 -8.50 7.71 -29.60
CA ALA A 70 -8.26 8.48 -28.38
C ALA A 70 -7.16 9.54 -28.57
N LYS A 71 -6.08 9.22 -29.30
CA LYS A 71 -5.01 10.16 -29.64
C LYS A 71 -5.49 11.29 -30.55
N ARG A 72 -6.42 11.02 -31.47
CA ARG A 72 -7.05 12.06 -32.30
C ARG A 72 -7.97 12.97 -31.47
N LEU A 73 -8.72 12.42 -30.52
CA LEU A 73 -9.61 13.18 -29.64
C LEU A 73 -8.86 14.02 -28.60
N CYS A 74 -7.75 13.51 -28.08
CA CYS A 74 -6.92 14.18 -27.08
C CYS A 74 -5.43 14.07 -27.46
N PRO A 75 -4.94 14.88 -28.42
CA PRO A 75 -3.55 14.82 -28.90
C PRO A 75 -2.51 15.03 -27.79
N GLN A 76 -2.83 15.83 -26.78
CA GLN A 76 -2.00 16.15 -25.62
C GLN A 76 -2.01 15.07 -24.53
N ALA A 77 -2.78 13.98 -24.68
CA ALA A 77 -2.83 12.93 -23.66
C ALA A 77 -1.51 12.18 -23.55
N VAL A 78 -1.14 11.88 -22.30
CA VAL A 78 -0.03 10.99 -21.95
C VAL A 78 -0.54 9.54 -21.99
N PHE A 79 0.05 8.73 -22.87
CA PHE A 79 -0.27 7.31 -22.99
C PHE A 79 0.71 6.49 -22.15
N LEU A 80 0.20 5.66 -21.26
CA LEU A 80 0.98 4.79 -20.40
C LEU A 80 0.60 3.32 -20.59
N PRO A 81 1.59 2.40 -20.63
CA PRO A 81 1.29 0.97 -20.69
C PRO A 81 0.67 0.49 -19.36
N PRO A 82 -0.25 -0.50 -19.38
CA PRO A 82 -0.88 -1.01 -18.16
C PRO A 82 0.11 -1.72 -17.22
N ARG A 83 0.15 -1.34 -15.94
CA ARG A 83 0.92 -2.02 -14.88
C ARG A 83 0.05 -2.94 -14.03
N LEU A 84 -0.41 -4.05 -14.61
CA LEU A 84 -1.41 -4.93 -14.00
C LEU A 84 -1.08 -5.41 -12.58
N GLU A 85 0.18 -5.76 -12.29
CA GLU A 85 0.56 -6.21 -10.95
C GLU A 85 0.42 -5.10 -9.91
N ARG A 86 0.69 -3.85 -10.29
CA ARG A 86 0.45 -2.68 -9.43
C ARG A 86 -1.04 -2.48 -9.18
N TYR A 87 -1.88 -2.63 -10.20
CA TYR A 87 -3.33 -2.50 -10.03
C TYR A 87 -3.90 -3.60 -9.13
N LYS A 88 -3.38 -4.84 -9.23
CA LYS A 88 -3.75 -5.93 -8.33
C LYS A 88 -3.31 -5.68 -6.89
N GLU A 89 -2.11 -5.14 -6.69
CA GLU A 89 -1.62 -4.76 -5.35
C GLU A 89 -2.59 -3.77 -4.69
N ILE A 90 -2.94 -2.69 -5.39
CA ILE A 90 -3.88 -1.67 -4.89
C ILE A 90 -5.28 -2.27 -4.68
N SER A 91 -5.77 -3.09 -5.61
CA SER A 91 -7.07 -3.78 -5.48
C SER A 91 -7.13 -4.67 -4.24
N ARG A 92 -6.04 -5.40 -3.92
CA ARG A 92 -5.96 -6.18 -2.68
C ARG A 92 -6.01 -5.29 -1.44
N ALA A 93 -5.33 -4.13 -1.46
CA ALA A 93 -5.40 -3.18 -0.36
C ALA A 93 -6.81 -2.62 -0.16
N ILE A 94 -7.54 -2.30 -1.24
CA ILE A 94 -8.94 -1.89 -1.20
C ILE A 94 -9.82 -3.02 -0.61
N HIS A 95 -9.59 -4.27 -1.01
CA HIS A 95 -10.34 -5.40 -0.48
C HIS A 95 -10.08 -5.61 1.03
N LEU A 96 -8.85 -5.37 1.51
CA LEU A 96 -8.54 -5.39 2.94
C LEU A 96 -9.29 -4.30 3.71
N ILE A 97 -9.54 -3.15 3.09
CA ILE A 97 -10.42 -2.11 3.65
C ILE A 97 -11.85 -2.65 3.74
N PHE A 98 -12.40 -3.21 2.67
CA PHE A 98 -13.76 -3.78 2.68
C PHE A 98 -13.97 -4.83 3.80
N CYS A 99 -12.98 -5.70 4.01
CA CYS A 99 -13.01 -6.73 5.05
C CYS A 99 -13.15 -6.19 6.48
N GLN A 100 -12.84 -4.91 6.71
CA GLN A 100 -13.02 -4.26 8.01
C GLN A 100 -14.50 -3.96 8.30
N TYR A 101 -15.32 -3.83 7.26
CA TYR A 101 -16.73 -3.41 7.36
C TYR A 101 -17.71 -4.58 7.24
N THR A 102 -17.41 -5.56 6.39
CA THR A 102 -18.25 -6.76 6.21
C THR A 102 -17.45 -7.95 5.70
N ASP A 103 -17.93 -9.15 5.98
CA ASP A 103 -17.45 -10.39 5.34
C ASP A 103 -18.16 -10.69 4.02
N LEU A 104 -19.32 -10.07 3.79
CA LEU A 104 -20.16 -10.29 2.61
C LEU A 104 -19.71 -9.35 1.49
N ILE A 105 -18.59 -9.71 0.86
CA ILE A 105 -17.97 -8.98 -0.26
C ILE A 105 -18.04 -9.85 -1.51
N GLU A 106 -18.61 -9.34 -2.59
CA GLU A 106 -18.57 -9.96 -3.92
C GLU A 106 -17.79 -9.06 -4.88
N PRO A 107 -16.52 -9.37 -5.16
CA PRO A 107 -15.71 -8.64 -6.14
C PRO A 107 -16.23 -8.85 -7.57
N LEU A 108 -16.34 -7.78 -8.35
CA LEU A 108 -16.69 -7.84 -9.78
C LEU A 108 -15.47 -7.65 -10.68
N ALA A 109 -14.56 -6.76 -10.29
CA ALA A 109 -13.35 -6.40 -11.01
C ALA A 109 -12.27 -5.93 -10.01
N LEU A 110 -11.09 -5.54 -10.50
CA LEU A 110 -10.03 -5.00 -9.63
C LEU A 110 -10.45 -3.70 -8.92
N ASP A 111 -11.37 -2.97 -9.54
CA ASP A 111 -11.87 -1.66 -9.14
C ASP A 111 -13.31 -1.66 -8.62
N GLU A 112 -13.97 -2.82 -8.52
CA GLU A 112 -15.42 -2.85 -8.31
C GLU A 112 -15.86 -4.01 -7.41
N ALA A 113 -16.72 -3.73 -6.43
CA ALA A 113 -17.26 -4.74 -5.52
C ALA A 113 -18.68 -4.42 -5.00
N TRP A 114 -19.42 -5.48 -4.70
CA TRP A 114 -20.64 -5.46 -3.89
C TRP A 114 -20.34 -5.76 -2.44
N LEU A 115 -20.93 -5.01 -1.52
CA LEU A 115 -20.85 -5.26 -0.08
C LEU A 115 -22.26 -5.33 0.50
N ASP A 116 -22.56 -6.39 1.24
CA ASP A 116 -23.75 -6.44 2.09
C ASP A 116 -23.36 -6.00 3.50
N VAL A 117 -23.92 -4.88 3.94
CA VAL A 117 -23.66 -4.25 5.24
C VAL A 117 -24.93 -4.14 6.06
N THR A 118 -25.92 -5.01 5.76
CA THR A 118 -27.15 -5.14 6.55
C THR A 118 -26.80 -5.30 8.03
N GLN A 119 -25.81 -6.16 8.30
CA GLN A 119 -25.05 -6.20 9.54
C GLN A 119 -23.60 -5.86 9.22
N ASN A 120 -23.09 -4.74 9.75
CA ASN A 120 -21.69 -4.34 9.56
C ASN A 120 -20.88 -4.58 10.83
N LYS A 121 -19.59 -4.91 10.66
CA LYS A 121 -18.69 -5.34 11.74
C LYS A 121 -18.41 -4.28 12.80
N LEU A 122 -18.58 -3.01 12.43
CA LEU A 122 -18.25 -1.87 13.28
C LEU A 122 -19.47 -1.30 14.01
N GLY A 123 -20.66 -1.90 13.84
CA GLY A 123 -21.89 -1.43 14.47
C GLY A 123 -22.31 -0.03 14.01
N LEU A 124 -21.89 0.41 12.82
CA LEU A 124 -22.22 1.74 12.29
C LEU A 124 -23.72 1.85 12.00
N PRO A 125 -24.31 3.04 12.21
CA PRO A 125 -25.77 3.21 12.26
C PRO A 125 -26.48 3.01 10.92
N SER A 126 -25.80 3.22 9.79
CA SER A 126 -26.40 3.04 8.46
C SER A 126 -25.37 2.63 7.40
N ALA A 127 -25.84 2.12 6.26
CA ALA A 127 -24.97 1.80 5.14
C ALA A 127 -24.38 3.03 4.45
N THR A 128 -25.05 4.19 4.51
CA THR A 128 -24.48 5.47 4.09
C THR A 128 -23.22 5.77 4.86
N TRP A 129 -23.26 5.62 6.20
CA TRP A 129 -22.10 5.80 7.06
C TRP A 129 -20.98 4.79 6.75
N VAL A 130 -21.33 3.51 6.53
CA VAL A 130 -20.36 2.50 6.12
C VAL A 130 -19.70 2.86 4.78
N ALA A 131 -20.48 3.28 3.78
CA ALA A 131 -19.95 3.69 2.48
C ALA A 131 -19.04 4.93 2.58
N THR A 132 -19.42 5.94 3.37
CA THR A 132 -18.59 7.13 3.65
C THR A 132 -17.26 6.74 4.27
N HIS A 133 -17.28 5.86 5.26
CA HIS A 133 -16.07 5.38 5.92
C HIS A 133 -15.17 4.57 4.98
N ILE A 134 -15.74 3.68 4.17
CA ILE A 134 -14.96 2.92 3.18
C ILE A 134 -14.28 3.87 2.18
N LYS A 135 -15.02 4.86 1.64
CA LYS A 135 -14.45 5.87 0.74
C LYS A 135 -13.31 6.63 1.41
N TRP A 136 -13.52 7.06 2.66
CA TRP A 136 -12.53 7.78 3.46
C TRP A 136 -11.27 6.93 3.68
N ASP A 137 -11.41 5.65 4.03
CA ASP A 137 -10.26 4.76 4.22
C ASP A 137 -9.48 4.55 2.94
N ILE A 138 -10.16 4.39 1.80
CA ILE A 138 -9.52 4.25 0.50
C ILE A 138 -8.73 5.52 0.16
N GLU A 139 -9.31 6.70 0.39
CA GLU A 139 -8.62 7.97 0.14
C GLU A 139 -7.43 8.19 1.07
N ASN A 140 -7.58 7.94 2.37
CA ASN A 140 -6.52 8.18 3.34
C ASN A 140 -5.37 7.17 3.27
N GLN A 141 -5.70 5.88 3.07
CA GLN A 141 -4.70 4.82 3.06
C GLN A 141 -4.03 4.69 1.69
N LEU A 142 -4.76 4.97 0.61
CA LEU A 142 -4.29 4.69 -0.75
C LEU A 142 -4.20 5.94 -1.64
N GLY A 143 -4.70 7.11 -1.22
CA GLY A 143 -4.68 8.33 -2.03
C GLY A 143 -5.49 8.22 -3.31
N LEU A 144 -6.55 7.42 -3.30
CA LEU A 144 -7.42 7.17 -4.46
C LEU A 144 -8.88 7.48 -4.09
N THR A 145 -9.67 7.93 -5.05
CA THR A 145 -11.09 8.17 -4.87
C THR A 145 -11.93 7.00 -5.38
N SER A 146 -13.10 6.82 -4.79
CA SER A 146 -14.09 5.82 -5.21
C SER A 146 -15.48 6.43 -5.17
N SER A 147 -16.39 5.92 -5.97
CA SER A 147 -17.80 6.29 -5.96
C SER A 147 -18.64 5.15 -5.38
N ALA A 148 -19.57 5.49 -4.49
CA ALA A 148 -20.38 4.52 -3.78
C ALA A 148 -21.88 4.73 -4.04
N GLY A 149 -22.61 3.64 -4.22
CA GLY A 149 -24.06 3.64 -4.30
C GLY A 149 -24.65 2.78 -3.19
N VAL A 150 -25.63 3.30 -2.46
CA VAL A 150 -26.25 2.62 -1.32
C VAL A 150 -27.73 2.39 -1.60
N SER A 151 -28.19 1.15 -1.48
CA SER A 151 -29.63 0.84 -1.61
C SER A 151 -29.97 -0.50 -0.96
N TYR A 152 -31.21 -0.95 -1.10
CA TYR A 152 -31.71 -2.19 -0.50
C TYR A 152 -31.53 -3.44 -1.36
N ASN A 153 -31.01 -3.28 -2.57
CA ASN A 153 -30.62 -4.38 -3.46
C ASN A 153 -29.43 -3.98 -4.34
N LYS A 154 -28.79 -4.97 -4.97
CA LYS A 154 -27.64 -4.76 -5.84
C LYS A 154 -27.98 -3.86 -7.03
N PHE A 155 -29.06 -4.15 -7.74
CA PHE A 155 -29.42 -3.38 -8.94
C PHE A 155 -29.46 -1.87 -8.70
N LEU A 156 -30.18 -1.40 -7.68
CA LEU A 156 -30.31 0.03 -7.39
C LEU A 156 -29.02 0.64 -6.89
N ALA A 157 -28.28 -0.07 -6.02
CA ALA A 157 -26.99 0.41 -5.56
C ALA A 157 -25.98 0.58 -6.72
N LYS A 158 -26.09 -0.21 -7.81
CA LYS A 158 -25.17 -0.09 -8.97
C LYS A 158 -25.46 1.19 -9.71
N ILE A 159 -26.74 1.45 -9.95
CA ILE A 159 -27.20 2.65 -10.63
C ILE A 159 -26.79 3.88 -9.82
N ALA A 160 -27.07 3.87 -8.50
CA ALA A 160 -26.71 4.97 -7.60
C ALA A 160 -25.22 5.33 -7.69
N SER A 161 -24.32 4.33 -7.66
CA SER A 161 -22.88 4.57 -7.73
C SER A 161 -22.40 5.19 -9.05
N GLY A 162 -23.19 5.07 -10.12
CA GLY A 162 -22.87 5.59 -11.44
C GLY A 162 -23.33 7.03 -11.67
N MET A 163 -24.27 7.55 -10.86
CA MET A 163 -24.91 8.84 -11.10
C MET A 163 -24.09 10.04 -10.63
N ASP A 164 -23.31 9.88 -9.56
CA ASP A 164 -22.59 10.98 -8.91
C ASP A 164 -21.05 10.87 -9.07
N LYS A 165 -20.57 10.26 -10.16
CA LYS A 165 -19.12 10.10 -10.39
C LYS A 165 -18.47 11.41 -10.89
N PRO A 166 -17.24 11.75 -10.48
CA PRO A 166 -16.35 11.03 -9.55
C PRO A 166 -16.54 11.35 -8.06
N ASN A 167 -16.00 10.49 -7.21
CA ASN A 167 -15.97 10.59 -5.76
C ASN A 167 -17.35 10.77 -5.12
N GLY A 168 -18.42 10.33 -5.79
CA GLY A 168 -19.78 10.49 -5.32
C GLY A 168 -20.20 9.48 -4.27
N LEU A 169 -21.28 9.80 -3.57
CA LEU A 169 -22.03 8.88 -2.74
C LEU A 169 -23.52 9.17 -2.92
N MET A 170 -24.24 8.24 -3.54
CA MET A 170 -25.69 8.36 -3.74
C MET A 170 -26.43 7.24 -3.01
N VAL A 171 -27.53 7.59 -2.35
CA VAL A 171 -28.43 6.67 -1.67
C VAL A 171 -29.76 6.63 -2.42
N ILE A 172 -30.29 5.43 -2.67
CA ILE A 172 -31.66 5.24 -3.15
C ILE A 172 -32.40 4.42 -2.10
N THR A 173 -33.32 5.05 -1.39
CA THR A 173 -34.13 4.42 -0.34
C THR A 173 -35.29 3.59 -0.95
N PRO A 174 -35.87 2.63 -0.21
CA PRO A 174 -37.08 1.92 -0.63
C PRO A 174 -38.23 2.86 -1.03
N GLU A 175 -38.38 3.98 -0.33
CA GLU A 175 -39.43 4.97 -0.55
C GLU A 175 -39.23 5.76 -1.86
N GLU A 176 -37.98 6.03 -2.23
CA GLU A 176 -37.64 6.79 -3.44
C GLU A 176 -37.57 5.92 -4.70
N ALA A 177 -37.41 4.60 -4.55
CA ALA A 177 -37.05 3.72 -5.66
C ALA A 177 -38.06 3.68 -6.80
N ALA A 178 -39.36 3.72 -6.51
CA ALA A 178 -40.42 3.68 -7.53
C ALA A 178 -40.38 4.93 -8.42
N ASP A 179 -40.35 6.12 -7.81
CA ASP A 179 -40.28 7.40 -8.51
C ASP A 179 -38.97 7.56 -9.28
N PHE A 180 -37.87 7.13 -8.67
CA PHE A 180 -36.55 7.11 -9.30
C PHE A 180 -36.56 6.24 -10.56
N LEU A 181 -37.04 4.99 -10.47
CA LEU A 181 -37.07 4.07 -11.60
C LEU A 181 -38.01 4.52 -12.70
N ALA A 182 -39.15 5.15 -12.38
CA ALA A 182 -40.05 5.70 -13.38
C ALA A 182 -39.38 6.78 -14.26
N ARG A 183 -38.46 7.55 -13.69
CA ARG A 183 -37.72 8.63 -14.38
C ARG A 183 -36.41 8.17 -15.02
N LEU A 184 -35.91 6.99 -14.65
CA LEU A 184 -34.64 6.44 -15.15
C LEU A 184 -34.69 6.23 -16.67
N ARG A 185 -33.60 6.60 -17.37
CA ARG A 185 -33.47 6.28 -18.81
C ARG A 185 -33.07 4.81 -18.94
N LEU A 186 -33.72 4.07 -19.83
CA LEU A 186 -33.48 2.62 -19.95
C LEU A 186 -32.04 2.29 -20.36
N LYS A 187 -31.33 3.21 -21.03
CA LYS A 187 -29.90 3.08 -21.35
C LYS A 187 -28.98 3.05 -20.12
N GLU A 188 -29.46 3.52 -18.96
CA GLU A 188 -28.74 3.53 -17.69
C GLU A 188 -28.90 2.21 -16.92
N LEU A 189 -29.81 1.33 -17.38
CA LEU A 189 -29.99 0.01 -16.78
C LEU A 189 -28.75 -0.89 -17.03
N PRO A 190 -28.21 -1.55 -16.00
CA PRO A 190 -27.15 -2.54 -16.17
C PRO A 190 -27.56 -3.65 -17.17
N GLY A 191 -26.72 -3.84 -18.19
CA GLY A 191 -26.94 -4.82 -19.26
C GLY A 191 -27.61 -4.26 -20.52
N VAL A 192 -28.07 -3.01 -20.51
CA VAL A 192 -28.58 -2.32 -21.70
C VAL A 192 -27.42 -1.62 -22.43
N GLY A 193 -26.73 -2.35 -23.29
CA GLY A 193 -25.75 -1.76 -24.22
C GLY A 193 -26.42 -1.18 -25.47
N ARG A 194 -25.64 -0.50 -26.34
CA ARG A 194 -26.14 0.20 -27.56
C ARG A 194 -27.12 -0.62 -28.41
N VAL A 195 -26.90 -1.93 -28.54
CA VAL A 195 -27.77 -2.83 -29.31
C VAL A 195 -29.12 -3.02 -28.62
N MET A 196 -29.12 -3.23 -27.30
CA MET A 196 -30.36 -3.40 -26.53
C MET A 196 -31.11 -2.08 -26.40
N GLU A 197 -30.38 -0.97 -26.19
CA GLU A 197 -30.94 0.39 -26.18
C GLU A 197 -31.71 0.67 -27.48
N LYS A 198 -31.10 0.38 -28.64
CA LYS A 198 -31.78 0.51 -29.93
C LYS A 198 -33.02 -0.36 -30.00
N ARG A 199 -32.96 -1.63 -29.59
CA ARG A 199 -34.11 -2.54 -29.61
C ARG A 199 -35.26 -2.09 -28.69
N LEU A 200 -34.96 -1.43 -27.58
CA LEU A 200 -35.96 -0.84 -26.68
C LEU A 200 -36.56 0.42 -27.31
N ALA A 201 -35.72 1.27 -27.91
CA ALA A 201 -36.16 2.48 -28.62
C ALA A 201 -37.05 2.15 -29.83
N ASP A 202 -36.75 1.07 -30.57
CA ASP A 202 -37.58 0.57 -31.68
C ASP A 202 -38.99 0.14 -31.21
N LEU A 203 -39.19 -0.10 -29.91
CA LEU A 203 -40.48 -0.39 -29.28
C LEU A 203 -41.11 0.85 -28.59
N GLY A 204 -40.52 2.04 -28.75
CA GLY A 204 -40.97 3.28 -28.09
C GLY A 204 -40.64 3.32 -26.58
N LEU A 205 -39.69 2.51 -26.12
CA LEU A 205 -39.29 2.42 -24.71
C LEU A 205 -37.95 3.12 -24.49
N GLU A 206 -37.99 4.30 -23.88
CA GLU A 206 -36.81 5.12 -23.53
C GLU A 206 -36.65 5.33 -22.02
N TYR A 207 -37.76 5.34 -21.28
CA TYR A 207 -37.81 5.62 -19.84
C TYR A 207 -38.53 4.52 -19.06
N GLY A 208 -38.22 4.43 -17.77
CA GLY A 208 -38.79 3.41 -16.89
C GLY A 208 -40.31 3.42 -16.78
N HIS A 209 -40.96 4.59 -16.74
CA HIS A 209 -42.43 4.69 -16.71
C HIS A 209 -43.11 4.09 -17.94
N GLN A 210 -42.42 3.99 -19.07
CA GLN A 210 -42.92 3.31 -20.26
C GLN A 210 -42.78 1.79 -20.10
N LEU A 211 -41.61 1.34 -19.64
CA LEU A 211 -41.34 -0.09 -19.40
C LEU A 211 -42.23 -0.69 -18.31
N LEU A 212 -42.63 0.10 -17.30
CA LEU A 212 -43.58 -0.30 -16.25
C LEU A 212 -44.97 -0.69 -16.80
N LYS A 213 -45.37 -0.16 -17.96
CA LYS A 213 -46.66 -0.45 -18.60
C LYS A 213 -46.64 -1.73 -19.45
N VAL A 214 -45.47 -2.30 -19.69
CA VAL A 214 -45.31 -3.51 -20.53
C VAL A 214 -45.51 -4.77 -19.68
N SER A 215 -46.28 -5.72 -20.21
CA SER A 215 -46.53 -7.01 -19.56
C SER A 215 -45.25 -7.85 -19.45
N GLN A 216 -45.21 -8.79 -18.50
CA GLN A 216 -44.07 -9.69 -18.35
C GLN A 216 -43.97 -10.62 -19.57
N GLU A 217 -45.11 -11.07 -20.11
CA GLU A 217 -45.19 -11.93 -21.28
C GLU A 217 -44.59 -11.27 -22.52
N ASP A 218 -44.93 -10.00 -22.77
CA ASP A 218 -44.41 -9.26 -23.93
C ASP A 218 -42.90 -9.01 -23.80
N LEU A 219 -42.41 -8.67 -22.61
CA LEU A 219 -40.97 -8.53 -22.39
C LEU A 219 -40.23 -9.85 -22.62
N ILE A 220 -40.78 -10.98 -22.18
CA ILE A 220 -40.22 -12.31 -22.46
C ILE A 220 -40.27 -12.62 -23.96
N ARG A 221 -41.35 -12.26 -24.67
CA ARG A 221 -41.46 -12.46 -26.11
C ARG A 221 -40.37 -11.70 -26.88
N HIS A 222 -40.10 -10.46 -26.52
CA HIS A 222 -39.10 -9.63 -27.21
C HIS A 222 -37.65 -9.92 -26.79
N PHE A 223 -37.41 -10.21 -25.51
CA PHE A 223 -36.06 -10.25 -24.92
C PHE A 223 -35.71 -11.57 -24.20
N GLY A 224 -36.58 -12.57 -24.28
CA GLY A 224 -36.40 -13.88 -23.67
C GLY A 224 -36.18 -13.81 -22.16
N LYS A 225 -35.17 -14.53 -21.67
CA LYS A 225 -34.80 -14.55 -20.25
C LYS A 225 -34.48 -13.15 -19.69
N TYR A 226 -33.88 -12.28 -20.49
CA TYR A 226 -33.56 -10.91 -20.05
C TYR A 226 -34.83 -10.06 -19.92
N GLY A 227 -35.87 -10.34 -20.71
CA GLY A 227 -37.17 -9.67 -20.58
C GLY A 227 -37.83 -9.90 -19.23
N ARG A 228 -37.80 -11.15 -18.74
CA ARG A 228 -38.22 -11.47 -17.37
C ARG A 228 -37.43 -10.64 -16.34
N GLN A 229 -36.12 -10.51 -16.52
CA GLN A 229 -35.28 -9.74 -15.62
C GLN A 229 -35.63 -8.24 -15.64
N LEU A 230 -35.77 -7.65 -16.84
CA LEU A 230 -36.17 -6.24 -17.00
C LEU A 230 -37.48 -5.91 -16.29
N PHE A 231 -38.47 -6.82 -16.37
CA PHE A 231 -39.75 -6.67 -15.70
C PHE A 231 -39.61 -6.49 -14.17
N HIS A 232 -38.74 -7.28 -13.54
CA HIS A 232 -38.48 -7.20 -12.10
C HIS A 232 -37.62 -5.98 -11.73
N LEU A 233 -36.54 -5.72 -12.48
CA LEU A 233 -35.62 -4.63 -12.18
C LEU A 233 -36.31 -3.26 -12.21
N ILE A 234 -37.15 -3.00 -13.21
CA ILE A 234 -37.84 -1.70 -13.30
C ILE A 234 -38.87 -1.48 -12.19
N ARG A 235 -39.25 -2.55 -11.49
CA ARG A 235 -40.12 -2.50 -10.29
C ARG A 235 -39.32 -2.48 -8.98
N GLY A 236 -38.01 -2.29 -9.06
CA GLY A 236 -37.11 -2.27 -7.90
C GLY A 236 -36.90 -3.63 -7.26
N ILE A 237 -37.21 -4.73 -7.97
CA ILE A 237 -37.12 -6.09 -7.46
C ILE A 237 -35.84 -6.74 -7.98
N ASP A 238 -34.92 -7.01 -7.06
CA ASP A 238 -33.71 -7.79 -7.30
C ASP A 238 -33.36 -8.63 -6.06
N GLU A 239 -33.67 -9.93 -6.13
CA GLU A 239 -33.51 -10.88 -5.04
C GLU A 239 -32.07 -11.45 -4.93
N ARG A 240 -31.16 -11.02 -5.80
CA ARG A 240 -29.78 -11.53 -5.81
C ARG A 240 -29.04 -11.10 -4.55
N GLU A 241 -28.58 -12.07 -3.78
CA GLU A 241 -27.73 -11.83 -2.60
C GLU A 241 -26.30 -11.50 -3.00
N VAL A 242 -25.55 -10.87 -2.09
CA VAL A 242 -24.08 -10.72 -2.21
C VAL A 242 -23.45 -12.09 -1.92
N VAL A 243 -22.77 -12.64 -2.92
CA VAL A 243 -22.19 -13.98 -2.89
C VAL A 243 -20.68 -13.86 -2.87
N THR A 244 -20.07 -14.23 -1.75
CA THR A 244 -18.62 -14.16 -1.53
C THR A 244 -17.81 -15.13 -2.39
N HIS A 245 -18.45 -16.18 -2.91
CA HIS A 245 -17.82 -17.21 -3.71
C HIS A 245 -18.59 -17.50 -5.00
N ARG A 246 -17.94 -17.23 -6.15
CA ARG A 246 -18.49 -17.58 -7.46
C ARG A 246 -17.75 -18.76 -8.07
N GLU A 247 -18.46 -19.85 -8.35
CA GLU A 247 -17.95 -20.92 -9.19
C GLU A 247 -17.84 -20.47 -10.66
N ARG A 248 -16.63 -20.56 -11.21
CA ARG A 248 -16.33 -20.11 -12.57
C ARG A 248 -16.81 -21.14 -13.60
N LYS A 249 -17.78 -20.77 -14.43
CA LYS A 249 -18.40 -21.66 -15.45
C LYS A 249 -17.52 -21.94 -16.67
N SER A 250 -16.60 -21.01 -17.01
CA SER A 250 -15.68 -21.14 -18.13
C SER A 250 -14.36 -20.36 -17.91
N ILE A 251 -13.28 -20.86 -18.50
CA ILE A 251 -11.96 -20.22 -18.53
C ILE A 251 -11.57 -20.07 -19.99
N GLY A 252 -11.19 -18.88 -20.43
CA GLY A 252 -10.71 -18.65 -21.79
C GLY A 252 -9.46 -17.78 -21.86
N ILE A 253 -8.76 -17.87 -22.98
CA ILE A 253 -7.59 -17.08 -23.35
C ILE A 253 -7.67 -16.77 -24.85
N GLU A 254 -7.27 -15.57 -25.26
CA GLU A 254 -7.42 -15.07 -26.63
C GLU A 254 -6.20 -14.26 -27.03
N HIS A 255 -5.68 -14.50 -28.23
CA HIS A 255 -4.53 -13.80 -28.81
C HIS A 255 -4.99 -13.02 -30.04
N THR A 256 -4.83 -11.70 -30.02
CA THR A 256 -5.06 -10.84 -31.19
C THR A 256 -3.73 -10.58 -31.87
N PHE A 257 -3.62 -10.88 -33.16
CA PHE A 257 -2.38 -10.70 -33.90
C PHE A 257 -2.15 -9.21 -34.24
N GLY A 258 -0.89 -8.77 -34.18
CA GLY A 258 -0.51 -7.39 -34.52
C GLY A 258 -0.79 -7.05 -35.99
N ALA A 259 -0.54 -8.02 -36.88
CA ALA A 259 -0.99 -8.04 -38.26
C ALA A 259 -1.83 -9.30 -38.50
N ASP A 260 -2.78 -9.25 -39.43
CA ASP A 260 -3.65 -10.41 -39.71
C ASP A 260 -2.80 -11.58 -40.23
N ALA A 261 -2.93 -12.76 -39.62
CA ALA A 261 -2.05 -13.90 -39.80
C ALA A 261 -2.54 -14.84 -40.91
N GLN A 262 -1.61 -15.38 -41.70
CA GLN A 262 -1.90 -16.46 -42.65
C GLN A 262 -2.00 -17.82 -41.94
N TRP A 263 -2.71 -18.75 -42.57
CA TRP A 263 -2.74 -20.15 -42.15
C TRP A 263 -1.35 -20.80 -42.14
N GLY A 264 -1.18 -21.83 -41.30
CA GLY A 264 0.07 -22.59 -41.19
C GLY A 264 0.81 -22.43 -39.84
N PRO A 265 2.14 -22.66 -39.81
CA PRO A 265 2.90 -22.91 -38.58
C PRO A 265 2.83 -21.79 -37.53
N ASN A 266 2.62 -20.54 -37.94
CA ASN A 266 2.52 -19.40 -37.03
C ASN A 266 1.23 -19.45 -36.18
N LEU A 267 0.11 -19.91 -36.75
CA LEU A 267 -1.14 -20.08 -36.01
C LEU A 267 -1.08 -21.27 -35.06
N GLU A 268 -0.41 -22.36 -35.45
CA GLU A 268 -0.15 -23.49 -34.55
C GLU A 268 0.72 -23.09 -33.36
N ARG A 269 1.77 -22.29 -33.60
CA ARG A 269 2.61 -21.74 -32.54
C ARG A 269 1.81 -20.85 -31.58
N ALA A 270 0.94 -20.00 -32.14
CA ALA A 270 0.03 -19.17 -31.35
C ALA A 270 -0.97 -20.02 -30.55
N LEU A 271 -1.48 -21.11 -31.14
CA LEU A 271 -2.35 -22.07 -30.45
C LEU A 271 -1.63 -22.76 -29.29
N ASP A 272 -0.37 -23.17 -29.46
CA ASP A 272 0.43 -23.76 -28.38
C ASP A 272 0.73 -22.77 -27.25
N ILE A 273 0.87 -21.46 -27.56
CA ILE A 273 0.94 -20.40 -26.54
C ILE A 273 -0.40 -20.31 -25.78
N LEU A 274 -1.54 -20.28 -26.49
CA LEU A 274 -2.87 -20.26 -25.89
C LEU A 274 -3.13 -21.49 -25.02
N LEU A 275 -2.71 -22.68 -25.46
CA LEU A 275 -2.84 -23.93 -24.69
C LEU A 275 -2.04 -23.88 -23.40
N ARG A 276 -0.78 -23.43 -23.44
CA ARG A 276 0.04 -23.23 -22.23
C ARG A 276 -0.62 -22.26 -21.26
N GLY A 277 -1.12 -21.12 -21.75
CA GLY A 277 -1.84 -20.15 -20.94
C GLY A 277 -3.14 -20.70 -20.35
N LEU A 278 -3.92 -21.45 -21.14
CA LEU A 278 -5.15 -22.11 -20.71
C LEU A 278 -4.86 -23.15 -19.61
N PHE A 279 -3.80 -23.95 -19.75
CA PHE A 279 -3.41 -24.93 -18.74
C PHE A 279 -2.89 -24.29 -17.47
N LYS A 280 -2.11 -23.20 -17.55
CA LYS A 280 -1.68 -22.42 -16.39
C LYS A 280 -2.90 -21.91 -15.60
N ARG A 281 -3.92 -21.38 -16.29
CA ARG A 281 -5.19 -20.91 -15.68
C ARG A 281 -6.06 -22.05 -15.14
N ALA A 282 -6.01 -23.23 -15.73
CA ALA A 282 -6.75 -24.39 -15.25
C ALA A 282 -6.09 -25.03 -14.00
N LYS A 283 -4.74 -25.07 -13.97
CA LYS A 283 -3.94 -25.66 -12.88
C LYS A 283 -3.99 -24.84 -11.60
N SER A 284 -4.08 -23.51 -11.68
CA SER A 284 -4.19 -22.63 -10.51
C SER A 284 -5.48 -22.83 -9.68
N GLY A 285 -6.46 -23.59 -10.18
CA GLY A 285 -7.69 -23.92 -9.46
C GLY A 285 -8.11 -25.38 -9.50
N GLU A 286 -7.21 -26.31 -9.87
CA GLU A 286 -7.48 -27.77 -10.01
C GLU A 286 -8.71 -28.12 -10.88
N ARG A 287 -9.00 -27.31 -11.91
CA ARG A 287 -10.26 -27.45 -12.67
C ARG A 287 -10.09 -28.33 -13.89
N ARG A 288 -10.89 -29.40 -13.99
CA ARG A 288 -10.96 -30.26 -15.19
C ARG A 288 -12.27 -30.03 -15.92
N GLY A 289 -12.22 -29.39 -17.09
CA GLY A 289 -13.39 -29.08 -17.91
C GLY A 289 -13.72 -30.21 -18.90
N ARG A 290 -14.99 -30.34 -19.25
CA ARG A 290 -15.50 -31.35 -20.19
C ARG A 290 -15.64 -30.84 -21.62
N ALA A 291 -15.63 -29.53 -21.81
CA ALA A 291 -15.81 -28.89 -23.11
C ALA A 291 -14.70 -27.91 -23.45
N LEU A 292 -14.34 -27.83 -24.73
CA LEU A 292 -13.35 -26.91 -25.29
C LEU A 292 -13.98 -26.18 -26.49
N THR A 293 -13.79 -24.87 -26.57
CA THR A 293 -14.26 -24.03 -27.67
C THR A 293 -13.10 -23.23 -28.25
N LEU A 294 -12.86 -23.41 -29.54
CA LEU A 294 -11.99 -22.58 -30.36
C LEU A 294 -12.79 -21.40 -30.91
N LYS A 295 -12.23 -20.21 -30.85
CA LYS A 295 -12.73 -18.98 -31.47
C LYS A 295 -11.70 -18.50 -32.49
N VAL A 296 -12.15 -18.15 -33.68
CA VAL A 296 -11.36 -17.52 -34.73
C VAL A 296 -12.09 -16.27 -35.19
N LYS A 297 -11.40 -15.14 -35.24
CA LYS A 297 -11.89 -13.89 -35.84
C LYS A 297 -11.03 -13.55 -37.04
N PHE A 298 -11.66 -13.12 -38.12
CA PHE A 298 -11.00 -12.81 -39.38
C PHE A 298 -10.74 -11.29 -39.53
N GLU A 299 -10.03 -10.92 -40.59
CA GLU A 299 -9.69 -9.54 -40.95
C GLU A 299 -10.92 -8.64 -41.13
N ASP A 300 -12.02 -9.21 -41.62
CA ASP A 300 -13.32 -8.56 -41.83
C ASP A 300 -14.19 -8.49 -40.56
N PHE A 301 -13.62 -8.82 -39.40
CA PHE A 301 -14.27 -8.88 -38.08
C PHE A 301 -15.34 -9.97 -37.93
N THR A 302 -15.58 -10.81 -38.94
CA THR A 302 -16.42 -12.00 -38.79
C THR A 302 -15.79 -12.98 -37.82
N GLN A 303 -16.61 -13.67 -37.02
CA GLN A 303 -16.16 -14.58 -35.98
C GLN A 303 -16.80 -15.94 -36.15
N VAL A 304 -15.99 -16.99 -36.05
CA VAL A 304 -16.42 -18.38 -36.03
C VAL A 304 -16.01 -19.02 -34.71
N THR A 305 -16.87 -19.88 -34.17
CA THR A 305 -16.56 -20.70 -33.00
C THR A 305 -16.80 -22.17 -33.31
N LYS A 306 -15.91 -23.03 -32.82
CA LYS A 306 -16.03 -24.49 -32.91
C LYS A 306 -15.84 -25.09 -31.53
N SER A 307 -16.85 -25.81 -31.07
CA SER A 307 -16.86 -26.41 -29.74
C SER A 307 -16.79 -27.94 -29.81
N TYR A 308 -16.26 -28.54 -28.75
CA TYR A 308 -16.30 -29.96 -28.45
C TYR A 308 -16.76 -30.11 -27.01
N SER A 309 -17.64 -31.07 -26.73
CA SER A 309 -18.06 -31.45 -25.37
C SER A 309 -17.96 -32.97 -25.22
N GLY A 310 -17.27 -33.42 -24.17
CA GLY A 310 -17.14 -34.83 -23.82
C GLY A 310 -17.93 -35.21 -22.56
N ALA A 311 -18.16 -36.50 -22.36
CA ALA A 311 -18.82 -37.03 -21.15
C ALA A 311 -17.91 -36.93 -19.90
N GLU A 312 -16.59 -37.07 -20.11
CA GLU A 312 -15.57 -37.01 -19.05
C GLU A 312 -14.68 -35.77 -19.16
N PRO A 313 -14.04 -35.32 -18.06
CA PRO A 313 -13.10 -34.21 -18.10
C PRO A 313 -11.92 -34.47 -19.05
N LEU A 314 -11.53 -33.45 -19.82
CA LEU A 314 -10.53 -33.58 -20.86
C LEU A 314 -9.10 -33.56 -20.27
N THR A 315 -8.24 -34.47 -20.74
CA THR A 315 -6.80 -34.45 -20.43
C THR A 315 -6.08 -33.39 -21.26
N GLN A 316 -4.91 -32.92 -20.82
CA GLN A 316 -4.14 -31.92 -21.58
C GLN A 316 -3.80 -32.40 -23.01
N ALA A 317 -3.42 -33.67 -23.16
CA ALA A 317 -3.16 -34.27 -24.47
C ALA A 317 -4.41 -34.25 -25.36
N LYS A 318 -5.59 -34.57 -24.81
CA LYS A 318 -6.87 -34.55 -25.53
C LYS A 318 -7.28 -33.12 -25.90
N ILE A 319 -7.05 -32.14 -25.02
CA ILE A 319 -7.31 -30.72 -25.29
C ILE A 319 -6.46 -30.22 -26.46
N ARG A 320 -5.15 -30.51 -26.47
CA ARG A 320 -4.25 -30.11 -27.56
C ARG A 320 -4.70 -30.71 -28.89
N ARG A 321 -5.01 -32.01 -28.91
CA ARG A 321 -5.52 -32.69 -30.11
C ARG A 321 -6.80 -32.05 -30.64
N ILE A 322 -7.80 -31.83 -29.77
CA ILE A 322 -9.07 -31.22 -30.17
C ILE A 322 -8.85 -29.79 -30.69
N ALA A 323 -7.99 -29.00 -30.06
CA ALA A 323 -7.71 -27.63 -30.48
C ALA A 323 -7.15 -27.59 -31.92
N LEU A 324 -6.19 -28.46 -32.23
CA LEU A 324 -5.61 -28.60 -33.58
C LEU A 324 -6.65 -29.09 -34.59
N GLU A 325 -7.43 -30.12 -34.24
CA GLU A 325 -8.53 -30.62 -35.09
C GLU A 325 -9.55 -29.51 -35.40
N LYS A 326 -9.92 -28.69 -34.41
CA LYS A 326 -10.85 -27.58 -34.62
C LYS A 326 -10.23 -26.45 -35.44
N LEU A 327 -8.94 -26.20 -35.32
CA LEU A 327 -8.25 -25.19 -36.11
C LEU A 327 -8.24 -25.60 -37.59
N ALA A 328 -7.86 -26.85 -37.89
CA ALA A 328 -7.88 -27.41 -39.24
C ALA A 328 -9.29 -27.41 -39.86
N GLN A 329 -10.34 -27.66 -39.06
CA GLN A 329 -11.73 -27.55 -39.52
C GLN A 329 -12.13 -26.13 -39.92
N VAL A 330 -11.58 -25.09 -39.26
CA VAL A 330 -11.85 -23.70 -39.65
C VAL A 330 -11.04 -23.35 -40.90
N GLU A 331 -9.79 -23.78 -40.98
CA GLU A 331 -8.92 -23.60 -42.16
C GLU A 331 -9.55 -24.17 -43.44
N ALA A 332 -10.07 -25.40 -43.39
CA ALA A 332 -10.70 -26.04 -44.54
C ALA A 332 -11.92 -25.28 -45.09
N VAL A 333 -12.64 -24.53 -44.24
CA VAL A 333 -13.81 -23.74 -44.63
C VAL A 333 -13.43 -22.33 -45.08
N TYR A 334 -12.34 -21.77 -44.52
CA TYR A 334 -11.90 -20.40 -44.77
C TYR A 334 -10.43 -20.30 -45.18
N PRO A 335 -9.97 -21.03 -46.22
CA PRO A 335 -8.54 -21.18 -46.53
C PRO A 335 -7.89 -19.87 -46.99
N ASN A 336 -8.68 -18.92 -47.49
CA ASN A 336 -8.18 -17.65 -48.04
C ASN A 336 -8.36 -16.46 -47.08
N LYS A 337 -9.00 -16.64 -45.91
CA LYS A 337 -9.17 -15.56 -44.94
C LYS A 337 -7.96 -15.45 -44.01
N LEU A 338 -7.62 -14.23 -43.62
CA LEU A 338 -6.54 -13.97 -42.68
C LEU A 338 -7.09 -13.98 -41.24
N VAL A 339 -6.36 -14.62 -40.34
CA VAL A 339 -6.78 -14.74 -38.95
C VAL A 339 -6.31 -13.54 -38.14
N ARG A 340 -7.27 -12.79 -37.61
CA ARG A 340 -7.04 -11.62 -36.76
C ARG A 340 -6.92 -11.96 -35.28
N LEU A 341 -7.71 -12.93 -34.80
CA LEU A 341 -7.70 -13.36 -33.40
C LEU A 341 -7.96 -14.86 -33.30
N LEU A 342 -7.24 -15.50 -32.39
CA LEU A 342 -7.41 -16.91 -32.04
C LEU A 342 -7.69 -17.03 -30.54
N GLY A 343 -8.67 -17.83 -30.15
CA GLY A 343 -9.08 -17.98 -28.76
C GLY A 343 -9.43 -19.40 -28.39
N LEU A 344 -9.12 -19.79 -27.16
CA LEU A 344 -9.50 -21.07 -26.59
C LEU A 344 -10.24 -20.86 -25.28
N SER A 345 -11.34 -21.58 -25.08
CA SER A 345 -12.05 -21.60 -23.80
C SER A 345 -12.46 -23.00 -23.39
N MET A 346 -12.34 -23.30 -22.11
CA MET A 346 -12.73 -24.55 -21.48
C MET A 346 -13.93 -24.32 -20.55
N SER A 347 -14.90 -25.22 -20.57
CA SER A 347 -16.13 -25.16 -19.77
C SER A 347 -16.59 -26.56 -19.32
N GLY A 348 -17.68 -26.62 -18.55
CA GLY A 348 -18.21 -27.89 -18.04
C GLY A 348 -17.32 -28.51 -16.95
N PHE A 349 -16.86 -27.70 -16.00
CA PHE A 349 -16.05 -28.15 -14.87
C PHE A 349 -16.88 -29.00 -13.90
N GLN A 350 -16.28 -30.07 -13.34
CA GLN A 350 -16.92 -30.94 -12.36
C GLN A 350 -16.32 -30.75 -10.96
N GLY A 351 -17.19 -30.64 -9.94
CA GLY A 351 -16.84 -30.51 -8.52
C GLY A 351 -17.21 -29.14 -7.92
N LYS A 352 -17.67 -29.13 -6.66
CA LYS A 352 -17.83 -27.91 -5.84
C LYS A 352 -16.44 -27.36 -5.52
N ALA A 353 -15.89 -26.53 -6.41
CA ALA A 353 -14.59 -25.93 -6.23
C ALA A 353 -14.75 -24.55 -5.57
N SER A 354 -14.40 -24.45 -4.29
CA SER A 354 -14.29 -23.16 -3.59
C SER A 354 -13.28 -22.26 -4.32
N ASN A 355 -13.76 -21.19 -4.92
CA ASN A 355 -12.92 -20.22 -5.62
C ASN A 355 -12.28 -19.30 -4.56
N LYS A 356 -10.99 -19.50 -4.25
CA LYS A 356 -10.22 -18.71 -3.26
C LYS A 356 -9.46 -17.52 -3.86
N ASP A 357 -9.72 -17.15 -5.11
CA ASP A 357 -9.12 -15.96 -5.72
C ASP A 357 -10.18 -15.17 -6.51
N PRO A 358 -10.72 -14.07 -5.95
CA PRO A 358 -11.76 -13.26 -6.61
C PRO A 358 -11.26 -12.44 -7.80
N ASN A 359 -9.95 -12.25 -7.98
CA ASN A 359 -9.40 -11.13 -8.77
C ASN A 359 -8.94 -11.48 -10.20
N PHE A 360 -9.48 -12.52 -10.83
CA PHE A 360 -9.02 -12.94 -12.17
C PHE A 360 -10.02 -12.65 -13.29
N GLN A 361 -10.04 -11.40 -13.78
CA GLN A 361 -10.86 -10.93 -14.90
C GLN A 361 -10.35 -11.38 -16.29
N LEU A 362 -11.24 -11.34 -17.28
CA LEU A 362 -11.05 -11.63 -18.71
C LEU A 362 -10.14 -10.59 -19.42
N ASN A 363 -9.42 -11.08 -20.44
CA ASN A 363 -8.35 -10.38 -21.15
C ASN A 363 -8.86 -9.29 -22.10
N LEU A 364 -8.89 -8.04 -21.67
CA LEU A 364 -8.73 -6.89 -22.58
C LEU A 364 -7.23 -6.65 -22.88
N PHE A 365 -6.34 -7.17 -22.02
CA PHE A 365 -4.92 -6.81 -22.00
C PHE A 365 -4.01 -7.61 -22.95
N GLU A 366 -4.40 -8.82 -23.37
CA GLU A 366 -3.65 -9.56 -24.39
C GLU A 366 -3.82 -8.95 -25.80
N ALA A 367 -4.85 -8.11 -26.01
CA ALA A 367 -4.98 -7.29 -27.23
C ALA A 367 -4.16 -5.98 -27.16
N ILE A 368 -3.71 -5.58 -25.96
CA ILE A 368 -2.95 -4.35 -25.72
C ILE A 368 -1.44 -4.57 -25.94
N LEU A 369 -0.96 -5.80 -25.73
CA LEU A 369 0.45 -6.19 -25.88
C LEU A 369 0.65 -6.92 -27.21
N GLY A 370 0.55 -6.19 -28.31
CA GLY A 370 1.07 -6.67 -29.59
C GLY A 370 2.59 -6.70 -29.54
N GLY A 371 3.19 -7.84 -29.16
CA GLY A 371 4.63 -8.08 -29.27
C GLY A 371 5.29 -8.69 -28.02
N THR A 372 6.05 -9.76 -28.29
CA THR A 372 7.14 -10.37 -27.49
C THR A 372 6.82 -11.00 -26.13
N LEU A 373 6.27 -12.22 -26.17
CA LEU A 373 6.54 -13.28 -25.17
C LEU A 373 7.91 -13.93 -25.47
N GLU A 374 9.01 -13.19 -25.25
CA GLU A 374 10.37 -13.74 -25.35
C GLU A 374 11.24 -13.48 -24.10
N ALA A 375 10.69 -12.91 -23.02
CA ALA A 375 11.46 -12.61 -21.80
C ALA A 375 10.93 -13.32 -20.54
N GLU A 376 10.76 -14.64 -20.56
CA GLU A 376 10.63 -15.44 -19.32
C GLU A 376 11.39 -16.79 -19.42
N VAL A 377 12.59 -16.76 -20.02
CA VAL A 377 13.59 -17.81 -19.83
C VAL A 377 14.93 -17.11 -19.57
N GLY A 378 15.32 -17.04 -18.29
CA GLY A 378 16.64 -16.53 -17.90
C GLY A 378 16.63 -15.36 -16.92
N LEU A 379 16.03 -15.51 -15.74
CA LEU A 379 16.44 -14.77 -14.56
C LEU A 379 16.71 -15.82 -13.48
N GLU A 380 17.99 -16.10 -13.24
CA GLU A 380 18.41 -16.83 -12.05
C GLU A 380 17.75 -16.19 -10.83
N GLN A 381 16.93 -16.96 -10.10
CA GLN A 381 16.32 -16.47 -8.87
C GLN A 381 17.46 -16.03 -7.92
N ARG A 382 17.52 -14.73 -7.61
CA ARG A 382 18.59 -14.17 -6.79
C ARG A 382 18.52 -14.61 -5.32
N ASN A 383 17.35 -15.06 -4.86
CA ASN A 383 17.13 -15.54 -3.49
C ASN A 383 16.85 -17.04 -3.48
N PRO A 384 17.36 -17.79 -2.49
CA PRO A 384 17.06 -19.21 -2.35
C PRO A 384 15.57 -19.42 -2.06
N LEU A 385 15.00 -20.49 -2.60
CA LEU A 385 13.66 -20.93 -2.24
C LEU A 385 13.72 -21.80 -0.99
N LEU A 386 12.78 -21.59 -0.07
CA LEU A 386 12.56 -22.50 1.06
C LEU A 386 11.81 -23.73 0.57
N ASN A 387 11.89 -24.84 1.31
CA ASN A 387 11.01 -25.99 1.16
C ASN A 387 10.70 -26.58 2.55
N PHE A 388 9.80 -27.55 2.64
CA PHE A 388 9.35 -28.08 3.93
C PHE A 388 10.48 -28.76 4.71
N ARG A 389 11.34 -29.55 4.03
CA ARG A 389 12.49 -30.21 4.65
C ARG A 389 13.44 -29.19 5.27
N LEU A 390 13.82 -28.17 4.51
CA LEU A 390 14.75 -27.15 4.95
C LEU A 390 14.19 -26.33 6.13
N VAL A 391 12.89 -26.02 6.11
CA VAL A 391 12.25 -25.33 7.24
C VAL A 391 12.28 -26.21 8.49
N GLN A 392 12.02 -27.51 8.37
CA GLN A 392 12.15 -28.46 9.49
C GLN A 392 13.57 -28.50 10.05
N GLU A 393 14.59 -28.65 9.18
CA GLU A 393 16.00 -28.70 9.57
C GLU A 393 16.45 -27.42 10.29
N ILE A 394 16.10 -26.25 9.76
CA ILE A 394 16.49 -24.96 10.36
C ILE A 394 15.78 -24.71 11.69
N THR A 395 14.50 -25.10 11.79
CA THR A 395 13.72 -24.89 13.02
C THR A 395 14.00 -25.94 14.09
N GLY A 396 14.61 -27.07 13.73
CA GLY A 396 14.82 -28.22 14.62
C GLY A 396 13.50 -28.87 15.06
N GLY A 397 12.39 -28.57 14.38
CA GLY A 397 11.06 -29.02 14.75
C GLY A 397 10.71 -30.40 14.18
N GLN A 398 9.62 -30.96 14.66
CA GLN A 398 9.09 -32.26 14.20
C GLN A 398 7.77 -32.08 13.47
N PHE A 399 7.55 -32.81 12.38
CA PHE A 399 6.25 -32.79 11.71
C PHE A 399 5.20 -33.45 12.60
N ILE A 400 4.12 -32.71 12.88
CA ILE A 400 2.88 -33.24 13.48
C ILE A 400 1.81 -33.50 12.41
N VAL A 401 1.96 -32.86 11.24
CA VAL A 401 1.18 -33.14 10.03
C VAL A 401 2.15 -33.06 8.85
N ASP A 402 2.38 -34.20 8.19
CA ASP A 402 3.35 -34.28 7.10
C ASP A 402 2.87 -33.57 5.83
N PRO A 403 3.77 -32.86 5.12
CA PRO A 403 3.48 -32.35 3.80
C PRO A 403 3.48 -33.49 2.77
N LYS A 404 2.58 -33.40 1.77
CA LYS A 404 2.53 -34.37 0.66
C LYS A 404 3.82 -34.43 -0.17
N ASN A 405 4.63 -33.36 -0.17
CA ASN A 405 5.91 -33.29 -0.85
C ASN A 405 6.87 -32.35 -0.10
N LEU A 406 7.92 -32.93 0.49
CA LEU A 406 8.92 -32.21 1.29
C LEU A 406 9.74 -31.18 0.49
N GLU A 407 9.93 -31.42 -0.81
CA GLU A 407 10.75 -30.61 -1.70
C GLU A 407 9.97 -29.47 -2.38
N LYS A 408 8.66 -29.39 -2.14
CA LYS A 408 7.83 -28.34 -2.74
C LYS A 408 8.27 -26.97 -2.20
N PRO A 409 8.49 -25.97 -3.07
CA PRO A 409 8.98 -24.67 -2.64
C PRO A 409 7.94 -23.94 -1.79
N LEU A 410 8.45 -23.24 -0.78
CA LEU A 410 7.74 -22.36 0.13
C LEU A 410 8.27 -20.95 -0.06
N ILE A 411 7.36 -19.98 -0.10
CA ILE A 411 7.68 -18.57 -0.26
C ILE A 411 7.24 -17.85 1.00
N GLY A 412 8.19 -17.22 1.68
CA GLY A 412 7.99 -16.31 2.80
C GLY A 412 7.25 -16.85 4.03
N GLY A 413 7.20 -16.02 5.06
CA GLY A 413 6.62 -16.35 6.36
C GLY A 413 5.84 -15.20 6.97
N ALA A 414 4.68 -15.51 7.52
CA ALA A 414 3.77 -14.57 8.19
C ALA A 414 3.46 -15.03 9.63
N PHE A 415 3.08 -14.09 10.48
CA PHE A 415 2.62 -14.37 11.86
C PHE A 415 1.27 -13.71 12.18
N ASP A 416 0.80 -12.77 11.34
CA ASP A 416 -0.52 -12.15 11.45
C ASP A 416 -1.44 -12.75 10.38
N SER A 417 -2.43 -13.52 10.80
CA SER A 417 -3.36 -14.23 9.91
C SER A 417 -4.23 -13.29 9.07
N ARG A 418 -4.31 -12.01 9.45
CA ARG A 418 -5.07 -10.97 8.73
C ARG A 418 -4.26 -10.30 7.61
N ARG A 419 -2.94 -10.47 7.61
CA ARG A 419 -1.99 -9.76 6.72
C ARG A 419 -1.21 -10.69 5.79
N ILE A 420 -1.70 -11.91 5.57
CA ILE A 420 -1.05 -12.88 4.68
C ILE A 420 -1.21 -12.41 3.23
N ASN A 421 -0.08 -12.15 2.57
CA ASN A 421 0.07 -11.64 1.22
C ASN A 421 0.95 -12.58 0.37
N GLY A 422 0.53 -13.85 0.26
CA GLY A 422 1.19 -14.84 -0.57
C GLY A 422 2.27 -15.67 0.14
N GLU A 423 2.55 -15.39 1.42
CA GLU A 423 3.42 -16.24 2.24
C GLU A 423 2.86 -17.66 2.35
N ASN A 424 3.73 -18.64 2.56
CA ASN A 424 3.35 -20.05 2.64
C ASN A 424 3.60 -20.64 4.03
N ILE A 425 4.34 -19.93 4.89
CA ILE A 425 4.67 -20.37 6.25
C ILE A 425 3.95 -19.45 7.24
N PHE A 426 3.26 -20.03 8.21
CA PHE A 426 2.63 -19.30 9.30
C PHE A 426 3.30 -19.65 10.63
N PHE A 427 3.73 -18.65 11.38
CA PHE A 427 4.29 -18.80 12.72
C PHE A 427 3.23 -18.45 13.76
N ALA A 428 2.75 -19.46 14.49
CA ALA A 428 1.81 -19.26 15.60
C ALA A 428 2.57 -18.76 16.83
N LEU A 429 2.75 -17.44 16.93
CA LEU A 429 3.47 -16.80 18.03
C LEU A 429 2.59 -16.65 19.27
N ASN A 430 3.14 -16.92 20.45
CA ASN A 430 2.51 -16.61 21.73
C ASN A 430 3.24 -15.44 22.42
N LEU A 431 2.64 -14.24 22.38
CA LEU A 431 3.33 -12.97 22.71
C LEU A 431 2.79 -12.28 23.99
N GLY A 432 2.09 -13.00 24.87
CA GLY A 432 1.52 -12.45 26.12
C GLY A 432 0.31 -11.52 25.94
N GLY A 433 0.20 -10.84 24.79
CA GLY A 433 -0.97 -10.04 24.38
C GLY A 433 -1.93 -10.75 23.42
N GLY A 434 -1.67 -12.02 23.10
CA GLY A 434 -2.47 -12.85 22.20
C GLY A 434 -1.73 -14.11 21.77
N ASP A 435 -2.50 -15.16 21.46
CA ASP A 435 -1.98 -16.46 21.04
C ASP A 435 -2.31 -16.74 19.57
N GLY A 436 -1.27 -16.80 18.74
CA GLY A 436 -1.36 -17.08 17.30
C GLY A 436 -2.03 -18.42 16.98
N HIS A 437 -1.98 -19.39 17.90
CA HIS A 437 -2.61 -20.70 17.73
C HIS A 437 -4.14 -20.60 17.64
N ALA A 438 -4.74 -19.60 18.28
CA ALA A 438 -6.19 -19.38 18.24
C ALA A 438 -6.71 -19.06 16.82
N TYR A 439 -5.82 -18.68 15.89
CA TYR A 439 -6.16 -18.26 14.54
C TYR A 439 -5.81 -19.30 13.47
N LEU A 440 -5.34 -20.50 13.85
CA LEU A 440 -4.93 -21.54 12.90
C LEU A 440 -6.09 -22.01 12.01
N ALA A 441 -7.32 -22.02 12.52
CA ALA A 441 -8.52 -22.34 11.75
C ALA A 441 -8.74 -21.37 10.57
N ASN A 442 -8.34 -20.10 10.74
CA ASN A 442 -8.49 -19.06 9.71
C ASN A 442 -7.49 -19.24 8.55
N LEU A 443 -6.48 -20.10 8.71
CA LEU A 443 -5.50 -20.33 7.66
C LEU A 443 -6.05 -21.15 6.49
N ALA A 444 -7.19 -21.84 6.68
CA ALA A 444 -7.80 -22.68 5.67
C ALA A 444 -7.99 -21.95 4.33
N SER A 445 -8.39 -20.66 4.37
CA SER A 445 -8.65 -19.83 3.18
C SER A 445 -7.44 -19.06 2.66
N THR A 446 -6.24 -19.32 3.18
CA THR A 446 -5.03 -18.52 2.89
C THR A 446 -4.03 -19.25 1.98
N SER A 447 -2.95 -18.58 1.60
CA SER A 447 -1.83 -19.18 0.84
C SER A 447 -0.95 -20.11 1.67
N ILE A 448 -1.15 -20.17 2.99
CA ILE A 448 -0.35 -20.99 3.90
C ILE A 448 -0.43 -22.47 3.52
N LYS A 449 0.73 -23.12 3.65
CA LYS A 449 0.95 -24.55 3.41
C LYS A 449 1.67 -25.21 4.58
N LEU A 450 2.33 -24.44 5.43
CA LEU A 450 3.04 -24.90 6.61
C LEU A 450 2.71 -24.00 7.80
N ALA A 451 2.26 -24.57 8.90
CA ALA A 451 2.14 -23.90 10.19
C ALA A 451 3.26 -24.37 11.13
N VAL A 452 3.94 -23.43 11.78
CA VAL A 452 4.91 -23.67 12.84
C VAL A 452 4.22 -23.35 14.16
N VAL A 453 4.12 -24.34 15.04
CA VAL A 453 3.30 -24.31 16.26
C VAL A 453 4.10 -24.76 17.48
N GLU A 454 3.67 -24.33 18.66
CA GLU A 454 4.33 -24.62 19.95
C GLU A 454 3.72 -25.81 20.70
N ARG A 455 2.60 -26.33 20.22
CA ARG A 455 1.86 -27.46 20.80
C ARG A 455 1.07 -28.20 19.74
N GLU A 456 0.74 -29.45 20.00
CA GLU A 456 -0.14 -30.23 19.12
C GLU A 456 -1.52 -29.58 19.03
N VAL A 457 -1.94 -29.31 17.80
CA VAL A 457 -3.19 -28.62 17.47
C VAL A 457 -3.73 -29.14 16.15
N ALA A 458 -5.04 -29.17 16.01
CA ALA A 458 -5.67 -29.50 14.74
C ALA A 458 -5.38 -28.41 13.70
N LEU A 459 -4.88 -28.83 12.55
CA LEU A 459 -4.60 -27.93 11.42
C LEU A 459 -5.64 -28.12 10.31
N PRO A 460 -5.99 -27.06 9.56
CA PRO A 460 -6.85 -27.19 8.40
C PRO A 460 -6.29 -28.16 7.35
N GLU A 461 -7.18 -28.80 6.60
CA GLU A 461 -6.80 -29.74 5.55
C GLU A 461 -5.86 -29.10 4.53
N GLY A 462 -4.75 -29.79 4.23
CA GLY A 462 -3.75 -29.34 3.27
C GLY A 462 -2.67 -28.40 3.82
N ILE A 463 -2.66 -28.16 5.13
CA ILE A 463 -1.60 -27.44 5.84
C ILE A 463 -0.76 -28.43 6.64
N ALA A 464 0.54 -28.49 6.36
CA ALA A 464 1.50 -29.24 7.16
C ALA A 464 1.77 -28.52 8.48
N GLY A 465 2.21 -29.24 9.50
CA GLY A 465 2.47 -28.72 10.83
C GLY A 465 3.86 -29.11 11.31
N ILE A 466 4.67 -28.14 11.74
CA ILE A 466 5.91 -28.38 12.46
C ILE A 466 5.73 -27.92 13.90
N LEU A 467 5.94 -28.84 14.84
CA LEU A 467 6.00 -28.57 16.26
C LEU A 467 7.41 -28.13 16.66
N VAL A 468 7.50 -27.00 17.34
CA VAL A 468 8.74 -26.42 17.89
C VAL A 468 8.52 -26.04 19.36
N PRO A 469 9.55 -25.95 20.18
CA PRO A 469 9.40 -25.47 21.56
C PRO A 469 9.07 -23.97 21.64
N ASN A 470 9.39 -23.18 20.61
CA ASN A 470 9.15 -21.74 20.56
C ASN A 470 9.09 -21.24 19.11
N SER A 471 7.91 -20.79 18.68
CA SER A 471 7.64 -20.35 17.30
C SER A 471 8.40 -19.08 16.95
N LEU A 472 8.63 -18.18 17.91
CA LEU A 472 9.40 -16.95 17.67
C LEU A 472 10.87 -17.26 17.40
N LYS A 473 11.49 -18.15 18.19
CA LYS A 473 12.88 -18.59 17.94
C LYS A 473 13.01 -19.33 16.62
N ALA A 474 12.03 -20.15 16.26
CA ALA A 474 11.98 -20.81 14.96
C ALA A 474 11.89 -19.81 13.80
N MET A 475 11.03 -18.80 13.93
CA MET A 475 10.90 -17.70 12.96
C MET A 475 12.22 -16.91 12.81
N GLN A 476 12.88 -16.59 13.92
CA GLN A 476 14.15 -15.88 13.95
C GLN A 476 15.29 -16.73 13.34
N ALA A 477 15.32 -18.04 13.59
CA ALA A 477 16.30 -18.95 12.99
C ALA A 477 16.14 -19.02 11.47
N LEU A 478 14.90 -19.11 10.98
CA LEU A 478 14.61 -19.14 9.54
C LEU A 478 14.96 -17.81 8.87
N ALA A 479 14.58 -16.68 9.49
CA ALA A 479 14.99 -15.36 9.04
C ALA A 479 16.52 -15.23 8.99
N ARG A 480 17.24 -15.72 10.00
CA ARG A 480 18.70 -15.73 10.04
C ARG A 480 19.32 -16.51 8.89
N TRP A 481 18.78 -17.69 8.60
CA TRP A 481 19.23 -18.47 7.48
C TRP A 481 19.02 -17.70 6.16
N LEU A 482 17.81 -17.18 5.92
CA LEU A 482 17.50 -16.40 4.71
C LEU A 482 18.39 -15.15 4.57
N ALA A 483 18.60 -14.41 5.65
CA ALA A 483 19.47 -13.23 5.65
C ALA A 483 20.91 -13.60 5.28
N ARG A 484 21.42 -14.76 5.67
CA ARG A 484 22.78 -15.20 5.27
C ARG A 484 22.86 -15.64 3.81
N GLN A 485 21.77 -16.19 3.28
CA GLN A 485 21.72 -16.63 1.87
C GLN A 485 21.35 -15.52 0.89
N PHE A 486 20.86 -14.38 1.38
CA PHE A 486 20.48 -13.25 0.55
C PHE A 486 21.69 -12.70 -0.23
N LYS A 487 21.66 -12.81 -1.55
CA LYS A 487 22.76 -12.44 -2.44
C LYS A 487 22.91 -10.92 -2.67
N GLY A 488 21.89 -10.14 -2.33
CA GLY A 488 21.92 -8.68 -2.43
C GLY A 488 22.70 -8.03 -1.27
N LYS A 489 22.70 -6.69 -1.26
CA LYS A 489 23.32 -5.88 -0.20
C LYS A 489 22.37 -5.71 0.98
N LEU A 490 22.80 -6.11 2.17
CA LEU A 490 22.04 -5.92 3.41
C LEU A 490 22.64 -4.75 4.19
N ILE A 491 21.80 -3.77 4.48
CA ILE A 491 22.12 -2.59 5.27
C ILE A 491 21.31 -2.65 6.56
N SER A 492 21.97 -2.58 7.72
CA SER A 492 21.29 -2.37 9.00
C SER A 492 21.54 -0.95 9.49
N LEU A 493 20.56 -0.32 10.14
CA LEU A 493 20.73 1.00 10.72
C LEU A 493 20.07 1.14 12.09
N THR A 494 20.73 1.87 12.98
CA THR A 494 20.18 2.28 14.29
C THR A 494 20.63 3.69 14.67
N GLY A 495 20.10 4.18 15.78
CA GLY A 495 20.37 5.50 16.32
C GLY A 495 19.38 5.85 17.42
N SER A 496 19.68 6.90 18.16
CA SER A 496 18.74 7.45 19.17
C SER A 496 17.62 8.20 18.46
N SER A 497 17.98 9.05 17.49
CA SER A 497 17.05 9.80 16.63
C SER A 497 17.36 9.57 15.14
N GLY A 498 16.41 9.94 14.25
CA GLY A 498 16.63 9.98 12.80
C GLY A 498 16.51 8.65 12.05
N LYS A 499 16.35 7.51 12.73
CA LYS A 499 16.29 6.16 12.12
C LYS A 499 15.30 6.01 10.95
N THR A 500 14.02 6.32 11.19
CA THR A 500 12.96 6.16 10.17
C THR A 500 13.18 7.10 8.97
N THR A 501 13.56 8.35 9.25
CA THR A 501 13.91 9.33 8.21
C THR A 501 15.10 8.85 7.39
N ALA A 502 16.16 8.35 8.04
CA ALA A 502 17.30 7.78 7.35
C ALA A 502 16.90 6.60 6.47
N LYS A 503 16.09 5.66 6.97
CA LYS A 503 15.55 4.54 6.18
C LYS A 503 14.76 5.04 4.97
N ALA A 504 13.85 5.99 5.16
CA ALA A 504 13.01 6.53 4.10
C ALA A 504 13.84 7.24 3.02
N TRP A 505 14.77 8.09 3.43
CA TRP A 505 15.68 8.80 2.52
C TRP A 505 16.61 7.85 1.81
N PHE A 506 17.19 6.88 2.51
CA PHE A 506 18.11 5.92 1.90
C PHE A 506 17.37 5.00 0.91
N THR A 507 16.14 4.59 1.24
CA THR A 507 15.26 3.89 0.31
C THR A 507 14.98 4.77 -0.91
N HIS A 508 14.55 6.02 -0.71
CA HIS A 508 14.33 6.99 -1.78
C HIS A 508 15.55 7.08 -2.68
N PHE A 509 16.75 7.36 -2.17
CA PHE A 509 18.00 7.48 -2.95
C PHE A 509 18.38 6.25 -3.78
N LEU A 510 17.93 5.06 -3.40
CA LEU A 510 18.25 3.82 -4.11
C LEU A 510 17.15 3.37 -5.07
N GLU A 511 15.89 3.73 -4.83
CA GLU A 511 14.76 3.38 -5.69
C GLU A 511 14.98 3.91 -7.12
N GLY A 512 14.64 3.15 -8.17
CA GLY A 512 14.91 3.58 -9.56
C GLY A 512 16.31 3.22 -10.09
N HIS A 513 17.29 2.98 -9.21
CA HIS A 513 18.57 2.36 -9.57
C HIS A 513 18.63 0.89 -9.15
N TYR A 514 17.98 0.56 -8.04
CA TYR A 514 17.96 -0.78 -7.44
C TYR A 514 16.56 -1.20 -7.04
N GLN A 515 16.31 -2.50 -6.98
CA GLN A 515 15.13 -3.07 -6.30
C GLN A 515 15.38 -3.07 -4.78
N VAL A 516 14.77 -2.13 -4.08
CA VAL A 516 14.99 -1.93 -2.65
C VAL A 516 13.82 -2.48 -1.83
N GLN A 517 14.13 -3.11 -0.71
CA GLN A 517 13.15 -3.48 0.32
C GLN A 517 13.60 -2.95 1.67
N SER A 518 12.66 -2.46 2.48
CA SER A 518 12.94 -2.05 3.85
C SER A 518 11.80 -2.43 4.80
N ASN A 519 12.06 -2.45 6.10
CA ASN A 519 11.05 -2.82 7.08
C ASN A 519 9.94 -1.75 7.21
N PRO A 520 8.66 -2.13 7.15
CA PRO A 520 7.54 -1.19 7.13
C PRO A 520 7.32 -0.56 8.51
N GLY A 521 7.05 0.75 8.54
CA GLY A 521 6.72 1.46 9.78
C GLY A 521 7.73 1.19 10.90
N SER A 522 7.23 0.74 12.06
CA SER A 522 7.99 0.42 13.28
C SER A 522 8.39 -1.06 13.41
N PHE A 523 8.48 -1.82 12.32
CA PHE A 523 8.89 -3.23 12.32
C PHE A 523 10.41 -3.39 12.55
N ASN A 524 10.93 -2.77 13.62
CA ASN A 524 12.35 -2.65 13.93
C ASN A 524 12.78 -3.45 15.18
N ASN A 525 11.91 -4.32 15.69
CA ASN A 525 12.14 -5.14 16.88
C ASN A 525 12.36 -6.62 16.55
N HIS A 526 12.48 -7.46 17.60
CA HIS A 526 12.77 -8.90 17.52
C HIS A 526 11.69 -9.75 16.82
N ILE A 527 10.56 -9.16 16.39
CA ILE A 527 9.51 -9.79 15.57
C ILE A 527 9.46 -9.13 14.17
N GLY A 528 9.49 -7.81 14.11
CA GLY A 528 9.34 -7.05 12.87
C GLY A 528 10.51 -7.22 11.89
N CYS A 529 11.74 -7.21 12.39
CA CYS A 529 12.93 -7.47 11.56
C CYS A 529 12.91 -8.86 10.92
N PRO A 530 12.74 -9.98 11.67
CA PRO A 530 12.69 -11.30 11.06
C PRO A 530 11.49 -11.45 10.11
N ALA A 531 10.34 -10.85 10.40
CA ALA A 531 9.21 -10.83 9.47
C ALA A 531 9.55 -10.15 8.13
N THR A 532 10.29 -9.03 8.20
CA THR A 532 10.73 -8.31 6.99
C THR A 532 11.67 -9.16 6.13
N VAL A 533 12.59 -9.90 6.77
CA VAL A 533 13.51 -10.82 6.07
C VAL A 533 12.75 -11.99 5.46
N LEU A 534 11.78 -12.56 6.18
CA LEU A 534 10.93 -13.64 5.67
C LEU A 534 10.06 -13.18 4.51
N GLY A 535 9.70 -11.89 4.44
CA GLY A 535 8.98 -11.28 3.33
C GLY A 535 9.87 -10.84 2.15
N LEU A 536 11.11 -11.32 2.03
CA LEU A 536 12.02 -10.93 0.95
C LEU A 536 11.45 -11.24 -0.43
N LYS A 537 11.32 -10.22 -1.28
CA LYS A 537 10.89 -10.40 -2.67
C LYS A 537 12.03 -11.00 -3.51
N PRO A 538 11.75 -11.91 -4.48
CA PRO A 538 12.78 -12.61 -5.25
C PRO A 538 13.76 -11.72 -6.02
N ASN A 539 13.37 -10.51 -6.39
CA ASN A 539 14.16 -9.56 -7.17
C ASN A 539 14.83 -8.47 -6.30
N THR A 540 14.75 -8.56 -4.98
CA THR A 540 15.37 -7.56 -4.08
C THR A 540 16.89 -7.54 -4.27
N GLU A 541 17.44 -6.35 -4.48
CA GLU A 541 18.88 -6.10 -4.65
C GLU A 541 19.50 -5.48 -3.40
N VAL A 542 18.74 -4.63 -2.70
CA VAL A 542 19.16 -4.00 -1.45
C VAL A 542 18.08 -4.19 -0.39
N LEU A 543 18.45 -4.73 0.76
CA LEU A 543 17.60 -4.85 1.94
C LEU A 543 18.07 -3.86 3.02
N ILE A 544 17.20 -2.95 3.45
CA ILE A 544 17.49 -1.97 4.52
C ILE A 544 16.66 -2.31 5.75
N LEU A 545 17.33 -2.60 6.87
CA LEU A 545 16.69 -2.93 8.14
C LEU A 545 16.99 -1.86 9.19
N GLU A 546 15.96 -1.08 9.53
CA GLU A 546 15.98 -0.28 10.75
C GLU A 546 15.87 -1.20 11.97
N MET A 547 16.77 -1.07 12.94
CA MET A 547 16.82 -1.86 14.17
C MET A 547 16.72 -0.95 15.40
N GLY A 548 15.71 -1.20 16.24
CA GLY A 548 15.46 -0.50 17.49
C GLY A 548 15.91 -1.32 18.70
N THR A 549 16.10 -0.64 19.84
CA THR A 549 16.33 -1.30 21.14
C THR A 549 15.66 -0.51 22.26
N ASN A 550 15.08 -1.23 23.20
CA ASN A 550 14.56 -0.75 24.48
C ASN A 550 15.37 -1.26 25.69
N GLY A 551 16.37 -2.13 25.46
CA GLY A 551 17.20 -2.72 26.51
C GLY A 551 18.45 -3.43 25.96
N PRO A 552 19.42 -3.76 26.83
CA PRO A 552 20.64 -4.47 26.45
C PRO A 552 20.34 -5.84 25.82
N GLY A 553 21.18 -6.27 24.88
CA GLY A 553 21.09 -7.54 24.15
C GLY A 553 20.12 -7.56 22.98
N GLU A 554 19.24 -6.56 22.83
CA GLU A 554 18.27 -6.53 21.73
C GLU A 554 18.93 -6.28 20.37
N LEU A 555 19.94 -5.40 20.29
CA LEU A 555 20.63 -5.12 19.03
C LEU A 555 21.60 -6.24 18.65
N ASP A 556 22.17 -6.93 19.64
CA ASP A 556 22.93 -8.17 19.44
C ASP A 556 22.04 -9.23 18.78
N LEU A 557 20.85 -9.47 19.34
CA LEU A 557 19.87 -10.40 18.75
C LEU A 557 19.50 -10.00 17.32
N LEU A 558 19.17 -8.73 17.07
CA LEU A 558 18.75 -8.26 15.75
C LEU A 558 19.86 -8.36 14.69
N SER A 559 21.07 -7.94 15.03
CA SER A 559 22.23 -8.07 14.14
C SER A 559 22.57 -9.54 13.88
N SER A 560 22.38 -10.42 14.88
CA SER A 560 22.56 -11.87 14.70
C SER A 560 21.54 -12.48 13.72
N ILE A 561 20.32 -11.94 13.68
CA ILE A 561 19.25 -12.37 12.77
C ILE A 561 19.53 -11.89 11.36
N ALA A 562 20.02 -10.66 11.19
CA ALA A 562 20.29 -10.11 9.87
C ALA A 562 21.69 -9.48 9.81
N PRO A 563 22.75 -10.31 9.71
CA PRO A 563 24.11 -9.81 9.56
C PRO A 563 24.22 -8.99 8.28
N ALA A 564 24.72 -7.76 8.40
CA ALA A 564 24.75 -6.79 7.31
C ALA A 564 26.10 -6.71 6.60
N ASP A 565 26.07 -6.30 5.33
CA ASP A 565 27.26 -5.87 4.58
C ASP A 565 27.70 -4.47 5.03
N LEU A 566 26.76 -3.64 5.49
CA LEU A 566 27.05 -2.36 6.12
C LEU A 566 26.09 -2.11 7.27
N THR A 567 26.65 -1.79 8.43
CA THR A 567 25.88 -1.39 9.62
C THR A 567 26.12 0.09 9.91
N LEU A 568 25.04 0.86 10.00
CA LEU A 568 25.06 2.31 10.23
C LEU A 568 24.53 2.66 11.63
N LEU A 569 25.37 3.24 12.47
CA LEU A 569 24.96 3.89 13.72
C LEU A 569 24.90 5.41 13.49
N LEU A 570 23.69 5.98 13.49
CA LEU A 570 23.47 7.40 13.18
C LEU A 570 23.95 8.33 14.31
N ASN A 571 23.62 7.99 15.56
CA ASN A 571 23.95 8.78 16.74
C ASN A 571 23.64 8.01 18.04
N VAL A 572 24.29 8.43 19.13
CA VAL A 572 24.00 8.00 20.51
C VAL A 572 23.67 9.24 21.35
N GLY A 573 22.37 9.46 21.59
CA GLY A 573 21.82 10.52 22.44
C GLY A 573 21.30 9.95 23.77
N HIS A 574 20.30 10.60 24.37
CA HIS A 574 19.70 10.29 25.67
C HIS A 574 18.30 9.64 25.52
N ALA A 575 17.91 9.26 24.29
CA ALA A 575 16.70 8.48 24.05
C ALA A 575 16.75 7.15 24.83
N HIS A 576 15.68 6.86 25.57
CA HIS A 576 15.52 5.71 26.47
C HIS A 576 16.49 5.65 27.66
N LEU A 577 17.18 6.73 28.03
CA LEU A 577 18.15 6.74 29.14
C LEU A 577 17.57 6.14 30.43
N GLY A 578 16.31 6.43 30.74
CA GLY A 578 15.62 5.86 31.92
C GLY A 578 15.51 4.32 31.92
N LYS A 579 15.54 3.66 30.76
CA LYS A 579 15.54 2.18 30.65
C LYS A 579 16.94 1.56 30.75
N PHE A 580 17.97 2.31 30.36
CA PHE A 580 19.38 1.86 30.38
C PHE A 580 20.14 2.31 31.64
N GLY A 581 19.53 3.19 32.44
CA GLY A 581 20.09 3.71 33.69
C GLY A 581 21.12 4.83 33.48
N ASN A 582 22.09 4.66 32.58
CA ASN A 582 23.11 5.68 32.29
C ASN A 582 23.56 5.71 30.82
N ALA A 583 24.27 6.78 30.45
CA ALA A 583 24.68 7.03 29.07
C ALA A 583 25.70 6.01 28.55
N GLN A 584 26.54 5.45 29.43
CA GLN A 584 27.52 4.43 29.05
C GLN A 584 26.80 3.13 28.68
N ALA A 585 25.85 2.67 29.49
CA ALA A 585 25.06 1.48 29.22
C ALA A 585 24.26 1.60 27.91
N LEU A 586 23.71 2.78 27.62
CA LEU A 586 23.05 3.06 26.35
C LEU A 586 24.02 2.99 25.16
N LEU A 587 25.24 3.53 25.31
CA LEU A 587 26.29 3.43 24.29
C LEU A 587 26.66 1.97 24.02
N GLU A 588 26.97 1.20 25.07
CA GLU A 588 27.34 -0.22 24.92
C GLU A 588 26.20 -1.00 24.22
N ALA A 589 24.95 -0.78 24.64
CA ALA A 589 23.80 -1.42 24.00
C ALA A 589 23.63 -1.03 22.52
N LYS A 590 23.97 0.21 22.13
CA LYS A 590 23.94 0.65 20.73
C LYS A 590 25.06 0.03 19.90
N LEU A 591 26.22 -0.23 20.50
CA LEU A 591 27.36 -0.84 19.82
C LEU A 591 27.15 -2.32 19.50
N GLU A 592 26.24 -3.00 20.22
CA GLU A 592 25.85 -4.40 19.95
C GLU A 592 25.41 -4.65 18.50
N ILE A 593 24.92 -3.63 17.79
CA ILE A 593 24.54 -3.76 16.37
C ILE A 593 25.72 -4.21 15.48
N PHE A 594 26.96 -3.96 15.92
CA PHE A 594 28.18 -4.32 15.20
C PHE A 594 28.69 -5.73 15.52
N ASN A 595 28.07 -6.46 16.46
CA ASN A 595 28.54 -7.78 16.89
C ASN A 595 28.45 -8.83 15.78
N HIS A 596 27.51 -8.64 14.84
CA HIS A 596 27.27 -9.59 13.76
C HIS A 596 27.21 -8.90 12.40
N LEU A 597 28.32 -9.00 11.66
CA LEU A 597 28.47 -8.53 10.29
C LEU A 597 28.65 -9.73 9.35
N ARG A 598 28.34 -9.54 8.07
CA ARG A 598 28.76 -10.49 7.03
C ARG A 598 30.30 -10.45 6.87
N PRO A 599 30.92 -11.49 6.28
CA PRO A 599 32.33 -11.43 5.92
C PRO A 599 32.65 -10.19 5.08
N GLY A 600 33.59 -9.36 5.53
CA GLY A 600 33.93 -8.09 4.88
C GLY A 600 32.94 -6.93 5.15
N GLY A 601 31.98 -7.13 6.06
CA GLY A 601 31.00 -6.11 6.42
C GLY A 601 31.62 -4.88 7.08
N GLN A 602 31.05 -3.71 6.82
CA GLN A 602 31.61 -2.42 7.20
C GLN A 602 30.78 -1.74 8.31
N LYS A 603 31.48 -1.02 9.20
CA LYS A 603 30.88 -0.25 10.29
C LYS A 603 30.90 1.23 9.93
N LEU A 604 29.74 1.88 9.92
CA LEU A 604 29.60 3.29 9.58
C LEU A 604 29.08 4.08 10.79
N VAL A 605 29.84 5.10 11.22
CA VAL A 605 29.58 5.85 12.47
C VAL A 605 29.86 7.35 12.29
N PRO A 606 29.27 8.23 13.13
CA PRO A 606 29.56 9.67 13.09
C PRO A 606 31.02 9.92 13.52
N ALA A 607 31.80 10.55 12.64
CA ALA A 607 33.23 10.78 12.85
C ALA A 607 33.55 11.80 13.96
N ALA A 608 32.55 12.58 14.39
CA ALA A 608 32.68 13.53 15.48
C ALA A 608 32.44 12.92 16.88
N ASP A 609 31.86 11.72 16.99
CA ASP A 609 31.54 11.11 18.28
C ASP A 609 32.71 10.28 18.82
N LEU A 610 33.59 10.92 19.59
CA LEU A 610 34.77 10.29 20.19
C LEU A 610 34.43 9.12 21.12
N ARG A 611 33.22 9.07 21.69
CA ARG A 611 32.80 7.96 22.55
C ARG A 611 32.63 6.68 21.76
N ILE A 612 32.13 6.78 20.52
CA ILE A 612 31.98 5.65 19.60
C ILE A 612 33.34 5.26 19.03
N ILE A 613 34.12 6.24 18.56
CA ILE A 613 35.43 6.00 17.92
C ILE A 613 36.41 5.32 18.89
N SER A 614 36.47 5.79 20.15
CA SER A 614 37.35 5.18 21.15
C SER A 614 37.03 3.71 21.45
N ARG A 615 35.78 3.28 21.23
CA ARG A 615 35.36 1.87 21.37
C ARG A 615 35.68 1.03 20.14
N LEU A 616 35.55 1.58 18.93
CA LEU A 616 35.76 0.85 17.68
C LEU A 616 37.22 0.85 17.18
N GLY A 617 38.08 1.73 17.72
CA GLY A 617 39.46 1.84 17.29
C GLY A 617 39.57 2.40 15.87
N LYS A 618 40.28 1.70 14.96
CA LYS A 618 40.42 2.11 13.54
C LYS A 618 39.45 1.37 12.59
N ASP A 619 38.67 0.44 13.11
CA ASP A 619 37.79 -0.43 12.33
C ASP A 619 36.41 0.21 12.13
N PHE A 620 36.36 1.30 11.36
CA PHE A 620 35.12 1.98 10.97
C PHE A 620 35.30 2.83 9.71
N ILE A 621 34.19 3.27 9.13
CA ILE A 621 34.10 4.36 8.17
C ILE A 621 33.35 5.50 8.86
N GLY A 622 33.88 6.72 8.78
CA GLY A 622 33.27 7.92 9.35
C GLY A 622 32.30 8.60 8.38
N PHE A 623 31.30 9.28 8.92
CA PHE A 623 30.54 10.31 8.21
C PHE A 623 30.45 11.60 9.04
N GLY A 624 30.20 12.72 8.37
CA GLY A 624 30.26 14.06 8.95
C GLY A 624 31.68 14.58 9.11
N PRO A 625 31.88 15.67 9.88
CA PRO A 625 33.20 16.22 10.15
C PRO A 625 34.04 15.26 11.02
N GLY A 626 35.29 15.01 10.64
CA GLY A 626 36.21 14.15 11.40
C GLY A 626 37.16 13.33 10.53
N SER A 627 37.85 12.37 11.14
CA SER A 627 38.82 11.50 10.47
C SER A 627 38.14 10.27 9.83
N ASN A 628 38.79 9.70 8.80
CA ASN A 628 38.38 8.47 8.11
C ASN A 628 36.99 8.54 7.45
N THR A 629 36.63 9.70 6.89
CA THR A 629 35.31 9.97 6.32
C THR A 629 35.26 9.69 4.82
N LYS A 630 34.12 9.19 4.30
CA LYS A 630 33.86 9.01 2.86
C LYS A 630 33.09 10.18 2.21
N GLY A 631 33.08 11.32 2.89
CA GLY A 631 32.48 12.57 2.43
C GLY A 631 32.02 13.42 3.61
N GLU A 632 32.29 14.71 3.54
CA GLU A 632 31.89 15.69 4.54
C GLU A 632 30.79 16.58 3.94
N VAL A 633 29.70 16.75 4.69
CA VAL A 633 28.59 17.60 4.25
C VAL A 633 28.59 18.88 5.07
N LEU A 634 28.85 20.00 4.40
CA LEU A 634 28.79 21.34 4.98
C LEU A 634 27.48 22.01 4.59
N ALA A 635 26.74 22.54 5.55
CA ALA A 635 25.54 23.31 5.27
C ALA A 635 25.89 24.75 4.88
N VAL A 636 25.14 25.33 3.93
CA VAL A 636 25.16 26.76 3.60
C VAL A 636 23.71 27.27 3.69
N ASP A 637 23.51 28.36 4.41
CA ASP A 637 22.22 28.90 4.87
C ASP A 637 21.00 28.59 4.00
N GLY A 638 19.97 28.01 4.65
CA GLY A 638 18.66 27.78 4.08
C GLY A 638 17.73 28.96 4.34
N LEU A 639 17.41 29.72 3.29
CA LEU A 639 16.32 30.69 3.30
C LEU A 639 15.08 30.02 2.70
N LEU A 640 13.89 30.31 3.24
CA LEU A 640 12.58 29.98 2.65
C LEU A 640 12.13 28.49 2.64
N GLY A 641 12.63 27.65 3.56
CA GLY A 641 12.11 26.27 3.72
C GLY A 641 12.92 25.18 3.03
N GLU A 642 14.00 25.55 2.37
CA GLU A 642 14.98 24.64 1.76
C GLU A 642 16.37 24.88 2.37
N GLN A 643 17.24 23.88 2.28
CA GLN A 643 18.62 23.97 2.77
C GLN A 643 19.59 23.68 1.61
N SER A 644 20.55 24.57 1.37
CA SER A 644 21.66 24.34 0.44
C SER A 644 22.82 23.69 1.17
N ILE A 645 23.43 22.70 0.52
CA ILE A 645 24.38 21.81 1.15
C ILE A 645 25.53 21.57 0.19
N LEU A 646 26.76 21.65 0.68
CA LEU A 646 27.98 21.34 -0.05
C LEU A 646 28.54 20.02 0.48
N LEU A 647 28.41 18.96 -0.31
CA LEU A 647 29.04 17.67 -0.04
C LEU A 647 30.43 17.64 -0.67
N LYS A 648 31.46 17.57 0.17
CA LYS A 648 32.85 17.33 -0.22
C LYS A 648 33.12 15.83 -0.18
N HIS A 649 33.63 15.26 -1.25
CA HIS A 649 34.00 13.86 -1.33
C HIS A 649 35.31 13.69 -2.12
N PRO A 650 35.95 12.51 -2.10
CA PRO A 650 37.24 12.31 -2.78
C PRO A 650 37.24 12.62 -4.29
N GLY A 651 36.06 12.66 -4.93
CA GLY A 651 35.89 12.95 -6.36
C GLY A 651 35.53 14.42 -6.67
N GLY A 652 35.45 15.30 -5.67
CA GLY A 652 35.13 16.72 -5.86
C GLY A 652 34.11 17.26 -4.86
N GLU A 653 33.48 18.37 -5.24
CA GLU A 653 32.42 19.01 -4.45
C GLU A 653 31.09 18.95 -5.20
N LEU A 654 30.02 18.57 -4.49
CA LEU A 654 28.67 18.49 -5.01
C LEU A 654 27.76 19.42 -4.22
N ARG A 655 27.12 20.38 -4.90
CA ARG A 655 26.09 21.22 -4.30
C ARG A 655 24.73 20.54 -4.41
N ILE A 656 24.01 20.50 -3.29
CA ILE A 656 22.74 19.80 -3.11
C ILE A 656 21.75 20.77 -2.48
N THR A 657 20.54 20.85 -3.01
CA THR A 657 19.42 21.55 -2.37
C THR A 657 18.43 20.52 -1.87
N VAL A 658 17.93 20.69 -0.66
CA VAL A 658 16.94 19.78 -0.07
C VAL A 658 15.74 20.53 0.50
N PRO A 659 14.52 20.01 0.37
CA PRO A 659 13.30 20.65 0.86
C PRO A 659 13.07 20.44 2.38
N HIS A 660 14.16 20.22 3.13
CA HIS A 660 14.14 19.88 4.55
C HIS A 660 14.97 20.89 5.34
N LEU A 661 14.55 21.17 6.57
CA LEU A 661 15.23 22.08 7.48
C LEU A 661 15.72 21.35 8.73
N GLY A 662 16.94 21.65 9.15
CA GLY A 662 17.46 21.31 10.47
C GLY A 662 18.85 20.68 10.46
N ASP A 663 19.49 20.69 11.62
CA ASP A 663 20.88 20.24 11.76
C ASP A 663 21.08 18.73 11.54
N TYR A 664 19.99 17.95 11.51
CA TYR A 664 20.04 16.52 11.18
C TYR A 664 20.25 16.28 9.67
N VAL A 665 19.87 17.24 8.81
CA VAL A 665 19.85 17.05 7.36
C VAL A 665 21.25 16.81 6.79
N PRO A 666 22.28 17.64 7.09
CA PRO A 666 23.65 17.37 6.64
C PRO A 666 24.19 16.04 7.14
N SER A 667 23.88 15.69 8.40
CA SER A 667 24.34 14.45 9.03
C SER A 667 23.77 13.21 8.34
N LEU A 668 22.46 13.19 8.06
CA LEU A 668 21.83 12.07 7.37
C LEU A 668 22.30 11.94 5.91
N LEU A 669 22.44 13.06 5.19
CA LEU A 669 22.97 13.02 3.82
C LEU A 669 24.42 12.51 3.77
N SER A 670 25.26 12.93 4.73
CA SER A 670 26.62 12.43 4.84
C SER A 670 26.65 10.94 5.14
N ALA A 671 25.78 10.46 6.05
CA ALA A 671 25.66 9.04 6.36
C ALA A 671 25.22 8.22 5.14
N ILE A 672 24.18 8.67 4.42
CA ILE A 672 23.68 7.98 3.23
C ILE A 672 24.74 7.97 2.13
N TRP A 673 25.40 9.10 1.87
CA TRP A 673 26.49 9.18 0.89
C TRP A 673 27.64 8.23 1.25
N ALA A 674 28.13 8.28 2.49
CA ALA A 674 29.21 7.41 2.93
C ALA A 674 28.83 5.93 2.80
N ALA A 675 27.58 5.58 3.09
CA ALA A 675 27.07 4.22 2.95
C ALA A 675 26.99 3.75 1.48
N THR A 676 26.57 4.61 0.55
CA THR A 676 26.51 4.25 -0.88
C THR A 676 27.91 4.03 -1.45
N GLN A 677 28.86 4.91 -1.10
CA GLN A 677 30.27 4.78 -1.47
C GLN A 677 30.94 3.55 -0.84
N ALA A 678 30.57 3.21 0.39
CA ALA A 678 31.08 2.05 1.10
C ALA A 678 30.65 0.73 0.44
N LEU A 679 29.39 0.65 0.00
CA LEU A 679 28.82 -0.53 -0.66
C LEU A 679 29.06 -0.60 -2.18
N GLY A 680 29.61 0.46 -2.78
CA GLY A 680 29.78 0.56 -4.23
C GLY A 680 28.46 0.71 -4.98
N LEU A 681 27.45 1.34 -4.35
CA LEU A 681 26.15 1.62 -4.96
C LEU A 681 26.23 2.92 -5.77
N ASN A 682 25.91 2.84 -7.05
CA ASN A 682 25.99 3.97 -7.97
C ASN A 682 24.66 4.73 -8.00
N ILE A 683 24.71 6.03 -7.69
CA ILE A 683 23.55 6.93 -7.70
C ILE A 683 23.99 8.22 -8.42
N PRO A 684 24.03 8.21 -9.76
CA PRO A 684 24.58 9.33 -10.54
C PRO A 684 23.77 10.63 -10.40
N ASP A 685 22.50 10.52 -10.04
CA ASP A 685 21.54 11.62 -9.87
C ASP A 685 21.36 12.04 -8.39
N PHE A 686 22.32 11.72 -7.50
CA PHE A 686 22.19 11.96 -6.05
C PHE A 686 21.69 13.38 -5.69
N ALA A 687 22.25 14.42 -6.31
CA ALA A 687 21.83 15.80 -6.04
C ALA A 687 20.39 16.13 -6.50
N GLU A 688 19.92 15.52 -7.59
CA GLU A 688 18.55 15.67 -8.07
C GLU A 688 17.57 14.97 -7.14
N ARG A 689 17.90 13.74 -6.73
CA ARG A 689 17.04 12.94 -5.83
C ARG A 689 16.91 13.55 -4.44
N ALA A 690 17.95 14.25 -3.98
CA ALA A 690 17.92 14.99 -2.72
C ALA A 690 16.83 16.09 -2.71
N GLN A 691 16.50 16.68 -3.85
CA GLN A 691 15.47 17.72 -3.97
C GLN A 691 14.04 17.16 -3.81
N SER A 692 13.85 15.87 -4.01
CA SER A 692 12.57 15.17 -3.90
C SER A 692 12.47 14.29 -2.66
N LEU A 693 13.33 14.51 -1.66
CA LEU A 693 13.36 13.69 -0.46
C LEU A 693 12.01 13.67 0.25
N PRO A 694 11.50 12.48 0.64
CA PRO A 694 10.21 12.36 1.26
C PRO A 694 10.19 13.06 2.64
N GLN A 695 9.12 13.81 2.89
CA GLN A 695 8.81 14.41 4.20
C GLN A 695 7.88 13.49 4.97
N GLU A 696 8.31 13.08 6.17
CA GLU A 696 7.39 12.44 7.12
C GLU A 696 6.56 13.50 7.83
N LYS A 697 5.23 13.30 7.89
CA LYS A 697 4.32 14.18 8.64
C LYS A 697 4.76 14.30 10.10
N GLY A 698 4.75 15.52 10.64
CA GLY A 698 5.15 15.79 12.01
C GLY A 698 6.66 15.74 12.29
N ARG A 699 7.51 15.77 11.25
CA ARG A 699 8.97 15.91 11.41
C ARG A 699 9.43 17.20 10.76
N ALA A 700 9.86 18.19 11.56
CA ALA A 700 10.44 19.47 11.13
C ALA A 700 9.84 20.09 9.84
N THR A 701 8.52 20.07 9.68
CA THR A 701 7.84 20.56 8.47
C THR A 701 7.43 22.01 8.64
N LEU A 702 7.87 22.91 7.74
CA LEU A 702 7.47 24.32 7.80
C LEU A 702 6.15 24.54 7.05
N LEU A 703 5.16 25.10 7.75
CA LEU A 703 3.81 25.34 7.27
C LEU A 703 3.45 26.82 7.35
N GLU A 704 2.50 27.25 6.52
CA GLU A 704 1.92 28.58 6.59
C GLU A 704 0.74 28.58 7.57
N GLY A 705 0.79 29.50 8.54
CA GLY A 705 -0.28 29.72 9.51
C GLY A 705 -1.32 30.71 8.99
N MET A 706 -2.53 30.63 9.52
CA MET A 706 -3.68 31.39 8.99
C MET A 706 -3.58 32.92 9.11
N LYS A 707 -2.73 33.45 9.99
CA LYS A 707 -2.52 34.91 10.13
C LYS A 707 -1.19 35.37 9.53
N GLY A 708 -0.57 34.54 8.68
CA GLY A 708 0.73 34.83 8.06
C GLY A 708 1.93 34.52 8.95
N GLU A 709 1.73 33.93 10.13
CA GLU A 709 2.80 33.29 10.89
C GLU A 709 3.31 32.02 10.17
N ARG A 710 4.51 31.57 10.51
CA ARG A 710 5.02 30.27 10.06
C ARG A 710 5.00 29.25 11.19
N VAL A 711 4.63 28.01 10.90
CA VAL A 711 4.48 26.94 11.88
C VAL A 711 5.44 25.79 11.55
N LEU A 712 6.41 25.53 12.43
CA LEU A 712 7.32 24.39 12.32
C LEU A 712 6.70 23.19 13.06
N ASP A 713 6.12 22.26 12.31
CA ASP A 713 5.51 21.02 12.80
C ASP A 713 6.56 19.93 13.03
N ASP A 714 6.83 19.62 14.31
CA ASP A 714 7.73 18.54 14.72
C ASP A 714 7.07 17.65 15.82
N THR A 715 5.79 17.36 15.61
CA THR A 715 4.88 16.72 16.57
C THR A 715 4.91 15.19 16.59
N TYR A 716 5.73 14.53 15.76
CA TYR A 716 5.75 13.07 15.64
C TYR A 716 6.14 12.35 16.95
N ASN A 717 7.23 12.79 17.57
CA ASN A 717 7.66 12.36 18.90
C ASN A 717 8.61 13.39 19.50
N ALA A 718 8.82 13.34 20.82
CA ALA A 718 9.72 14.28 21.49
C ALA A 718 10.56 13.61 22.58
N ASN A 719 11.85 13.93 22.55
CA ASN A 719 12.85 13.67 23.58
C ASN A 719 13.70 14.94 23.76
N PRO A 720 14.57 15.02 24.79
CA PRO A 720 15.32 16.24 25.12
C PRO A 720 16.10 16.84 23.94
N GLU A 721 16.85 16.04 23.19
CA GLU A 721 17.68 16.55 22.09
C GLU A 721 16.87 16.93 20.88
N SER A 722 15.86 16.14 20.50
CA SER A 722 14.98 16.52 19.38
C SER A 722 14.25 17.82 19.67
N LEU A 723 13.93 18.12 20.94
CA LEU A 723 13.39 19.42 21.34
C LEU A 723 14.40 20.53 21.12
N VAL A 724 15.63 20.37 21.62
CA VAL A 724 16.70 21.35 21.41
C VAL A 724 16.96 21.58 19.92
N MET A 725 16.98 20.53 19.11
CA MET A 725 17.17 20.62 17.65
C MET A 725 16.03 21.38 16.97
N MET A 726 14.78 21.11 17.34
CA MET A 726 13.63 21.85 16.82
C MET A 726 13.72 23.33 17.18
N LEU A 727 14.03 23.67 18.44
CA LEU A 727 14.15 25.05 18.89
C LEU A 727 15.30 25.78 18.18
N ASN A 728 16.46 25.14 18.01
CA ASN A 728 17.58 25.73 17.25
C ASN A 728 17.23 25.91 15.76
N THR A 729 16.48 24.97 15.17
CA THR A 729 16.01 25.12 13.79
C THR A 729 15.02 26.28 13.68
N LEU A 730 14.06 26.35 14.60
CA LEU A 730 13.06 27.42 14.68
C LEU A 730 13.72 28.79 14.67
N THR A 731 14.78 28.99 15.46
CA THR A 731 15.41 30.28 15.65
C THR A 731 16.45 30.67 14.58
N LYS A 732 16.76 29.77 13.64
CA LYS A 732 17.55 30.08 12.44
C LYS A 732 16.70 30.58 11.28
N LEU A 733 15.36 30.46 11.37
CA LEU A 733 14.45 30.93 10.35
C LEU A 733 14.30 32.46 10.37
N ASN A 734 14.03 33.07 9.21
CA ASN A 734 13.91 34.53 9.10
C ASN A 734 12.62 35.08 9.75
N GLY A 735 12.68 35.52 11.01
CA GLY A 735 11.55 36.10 11.70
C GLY A 735 11.95 36.93 12.92
N ASP A 736 10.97 37.64 13.47
CA ASP A 736 11.17 38.60 14.56
C ASP A 736 10.83 37.99 15.92
N ARG A 737 9.97 36.96 15.92
CA ARG A 737 9.44 36.34 17.13
C ARG A 737 9.42 34.83 17.00
N PHE A 738 10.11 34.15 17.92
CA PHE A 738 10.24 32.70 17.94
C PHE A 738 9.54 32.11 19.17
N VAL A 739 8.54 31.28 18.94
CA VAL A 739 7.67 30.71 19.98
C VAL A 739 7.76 29.18 19.96
N GLY A 740 8.27 28.58 21.03
CA GLY A 740 8.25 27.13 21.21
C GLY A 740 6.97 26.69 21.93
N VAL A 741 6.26 25.70 21.40
CA VAL A 741 5.06 25.09 21.99
C VAL A 741 5.32 23.61 22.22
N VAL A 742 5.40 23.20 23.48
CA VAL A 742 5.93 21.88 23.87
C VAL A 742 4.95 21.14 24.78
N GLY A 743 4.51 19.96 24.32
CA GLY A 743 3.68 19.02 25.09
C GLY A 743 4.50 18.11 26.00
N ASN A 744 3.96 16.94 26.37
CA ASN A 744 4.73 15.98 27.14
C ASN A 744 5.93 15.47 26.34
N LEU A 745 7.06 15.27 27.01
CA LEU A 745 8.25 14.65 26.41
C LEU A 745 8.27 13.15 26.77
N ALA A 746 8.64 12.31 25.82
CA ALA A 746 8.87 10.89 26.05
C ALA A 746 10.34 10.63 26.45
N GLU A 747 10.61 9.42 26.93
CA GLU A 747 11.98 8.88 27.03
C GLU A 747 12.93 9.61 27.99
N MET A 748 12.40 10.34 28.96
CA MET A 748 13.19 11.07 29.95
C MET A 748 13.69 10.17 31.10
N ASP A 749 14.77 10.60 31.75
CA ASP A 749 15.29 9.98 32.96
C ASP A 749 14.35 10.19 34.16
N GLN A 750 14.33 9.23 35.08
CA GLN A 750 13.56 9.34 36.32
C GLN A 750 14.00 10.58 37.10
N GLY A 751 13.07 11.48 37.41
CA GLY A 751 13.35 12.74 38.10
C GLY A 751 13.87 13.88 37.20
N LEU A 752 13.99 13.67 35.88
CA LEU A 752 14.30 14.69 34.86
C LEU A 752 15.66 15.38 35.03
N SER A 753 16.59 14.81 35.77
CA SER A 753 17.86 15.44 36.15
C SER A 753 18.76 15.73 34.94
N GLU A 754 19.01 14.75 34.08
CA GLU A 754 19.91 14.88 32.92
C GLU A 754 19.15 15.48 31.73
N SER A 755 17.90 15.06 31.51
CA SER A 755 17.03 15.63 30.47
C SER A 755 16.87 17.14 30.62
N ARG A 756 16.70 17.64 31.86
CA ARG A 756 16.60 19.08 32.16
C ARG A 756 17.90 19.81 31.81
N LYS A 757 19.07 19.25 32.16
CA LYS A 757 20.37 19.87 31.84
C LYS A 757 20.56 20.01 30.33
N VAL A 758 20.27 18.96 29.58
CA VAL A 758 20.36 18.95 28.11
C VAL A 758 19.47 20.02 27.49
N ILE A 759 18.19 20.09 27.91
CA ILE A 759 17.25 21.08 27.38
C ILE A 759 17.72 22.49 27.71
N ILE A 760 18.02 22.78 28.98
CA ILE A 760 18.43 24.13 29.43
C ILE A 760 19.70 24.59 28.72
N ALA A 761 20.72 23.73 28.64
CA ALA A 761 21.98 24.05 27.99
C ALA A 761 21.80 24.28 26.47
N GLY A 762 20.84 23.59 25.86
CA GLY A 762 20.54 23.67 24.44
C GLY A 762 19.58 24.79 24.01
N LEU A 763 19.00 25.56 24.94
CA LEU A 763 18.05 26.61 24.59
C LEU A 763 18.70 27.74 23.76
N PRO A 764 18.18 28.04 22.55
CA PRO A 764 18.72 29.10 21.73
C PRO A 764 18.49 30.48 22.34
N ARG A 765 19.47 31.38 22.19
CA ARG A 765 19.44 32.71 22.83
C ARG A 765 18.32 33.63 22.34
N ASN A 766 17.92 33.47 21.08
CA ASN A 766 16.89 34.27 20.42
C ASN A 766 15.47 33.68 20.54
N LEU A 767 15.29 32.57 21.27
CA LEU A 767 13.95 32.07 21.59
C LEU A 767 13.22 33.07 22.49
N THR A 768 12.08 33.58 22.03
CA THR A 768 11.37 34.66 22.73
C THR A 768 10.36 34.12 23.75
N HIS A 769 9.63 33.06 23.39
CA HIS A 769 8.56 32.48 24.18
C HIS A 769 8.70 30.96 24.22
N LEU A 770 8.42 30.35 25.37
CA LEU A 770 8.32 28.91 25.53
C LEU A 770 7.05 28.56 26.30
N PHE A 771 6.07 28.01 25.59
CA PHE A 771 4.78 27.60 26.12
C PHE A 771 4.78 26.09 26.31
N LEU A 772 4.49 25.67 27.54
CA LEU A 772 4.61 24.29 27.99
C LEU A 772 3.24 23.77 28.42
N THR A 773 2.95 22.51 28.13
CA THR A 773 1.74 21.83 28.58
C THR A 773 2.03 20.38 28.98
N GLY A 774 1.09 19.74 29.69
CA GLY A 774 1.25 18.40 30.24
C GLY A 774 2.09 18.34 31.53
N GLU A 775 2.21 17.15 32.10
CA GLU A 775 2.91 16.90 33.36
C GLU A 775 4.39 17.29 33.28
N THR A 776 5.07 16.90 32.19
CA THR A 776 6.50 17.16 32.03
C THR A 776 6.77 18.64 31.78
N GLY A 777 5.85 19.31 31.08
CA GLY A 777 5.89 20.75 30.83
C GLY A 777 5.84 21.56 32.13
N GLY A 778 5.08 21.11 33.13
CA GLY A 778 5.00 21.77 34.44
C GLY A 778 6.34 21.80 35.15
N VAL A 779 7.04 20.66 35.20
CA VAL A 779 8.38 20.57 35.83
C VAL A 779 9.41 21.38 35.05
N LEU A 780 9.38 21.30 33.71
CA LEU A 780 10.33 22.01 32.85
C LEU A 780 10.12 23.54 32.88
N ALA A 781 8.89 24.02 33.06
CA ALA A 781 8.60 25.46 33.06
C ALA A 781 9.31 26.19 34.20
N LEU A 782 9.24 25.63 35.42
CA LEU A 782 9.94 26.19 36.58
C LEU A 782 11.45 26.20 36.33
N ALA A 783 11.95 25.06 35.85
CA ALA A 783 13.36 24.83 35.58
C ALA A 783 13.96 25.80 34.56
N VAL A 784 13.25 26.04 33.47
CA VAL A 784 13.70 26.94 32.40
C VAL A 784 13.57 28.40 32.83
N LYS A 785 12.54 28.76 33.60
CA LYS A 785 12.35 30.13 34.12
C LYS A 785 13.48 30.54 35.07
N GLU A 786 13.95 29.61 35.91
CA GLU A 786 15.13 29.84 36.77
C GLU A 786 16.40 30.06 35.94
N ALA A 787 16.61 29.26 34.89
CA ALA A 787 17.83 29.31 34.07
C ALA A 787 17.84 30.44 33.02
N ARG A 788 16.67 30.89 32.56
CA ARG A 788 16.48 31.94 31.55
C ARG A 788 15.41 32.95 31.98
N PRO A 789 15.67 33.81 32.99
CA PRO A 789 14.65 34.73 33.53
C PRO A 789 14.11 35.75 32.52
N SER A 790 14.88 36.08 31.48
CA SER A 790 14.49 37.01 30.41
C SER A 790 13.57 36.38 29.36
N MET A 791 13.43 35.06 29.32
CA MET A 791 12.57 34.37 28.36
C MET A 791 11.14 34.27 28.89
N GLN A 792 10.15 34.50 28.01
CA GLN A 792 8.73 34.39 28.39
C GLN A 792 8.30 32.93 28.47
N VAL A 793 8.45 32.32 29.65
CA VAL A 793 8.07 30.93 29.93
C VAL A 793 6.70 30.88 30.59
N ARG A 794 5.76 30.14 30.01
CA ARG A 794 4.42 29.94 30.57
C ARG A 794 3.99 28.49 30.50
N TYR A 795 3.40 28.00 31.59
CA TYR A 795 2.80 26.67 31.68
C TYR A 795 1.29 26.76 31.57
N PHE A 796 0.69 25.90 30.76
CA PHE A 796 -0.75 25.80 30.53
C PHE A 796 -1.20 24.36 30.75
N PRO A 797 -1.95 24.07 31.82
CA PRO A 797 -2.48 22.73 32.07
C PRO A 797 -3.46 22.24 30.99
N LYS A 798 -4.14 23.18 30.32
CA LYS A 798 -5.14 22.90 29.29
C LYS A 798 -4.76 23.55 27.98
N LEU A 799 -4.97 22.84 26.87
CA LEU A 799 -4.68 23.33 25.51
C LEU A 799 -5.47 24.59 25.10
N PRO A 800 -6.76 24.78 25.47
CA PRO A 800 -7.48 26.03 25.19
C PRO A 800 -6.78 27.28 25.70
N ASP A 801 -6.28 27.23 26.95
CA ASP A 801 -5.61 28.37 27.57
C ASP A 801 -4.28 28.69 26.87
N LEU A 802 -3.57 27.63 26.47
CA LEU A 802 -2.35 27.75 25.65
C LEU A 802 -2.67 28.42 24.30
N MET A 803 -3.73 27.99 23.62
CA MET A 803 -4.12 28.56 22.33
C MET A 803 -4.59 30.00 22.45
N ALA A 804 -5.34 30.35 23.49
CA ALA A 804 -5.73 31.73 23.77
C ALA A 804 -4.50 32.63 23.99
N ALA A 805 -3.47 32.14 24.68
CA ALA A 805 -2.22 32.87 24.86
C ALA A 805 -1.38 32.96 23.57
N LEU A 806 -1.43 31.94 22.70
CA LEU A 806 -0.78 32.00 21.39
C LEU A 806 -1.43 33.05 20.49
N GLU A 807 -2.75 33.24 20.59
CA GLU A 807 -3.52 34.10 19.70
C GLU A 807 -3.00 35.54 19.64
N THR A 808 -2.49 36.05 20.77
CA THR A 808 -1.91 37.40 20.86
C THR A 808 -0.52 37.53 20.24
N LEU A 809 0.15 36.42 19.94
CA LEU A 809 1.51 36.38 19.42
C LEU A 809 1.56 36.13 17.90
N ARG A 810 0.47 35.64 17.30
CA ARG A 810 0.40 35.26 15.89
C ARG A 810 0.45 36.47 14.96
N GLY A 811 0.89 36.24 13.73
CA GLY A 811 1.01 37.26 12.67
C GLY A 811 2.30 37.14 11.87
N PRO A 812 2.47 37.98 10.83
CA PRO A 812 3.70 38.04 10.03
C PRO A 812 4.94 38.27 10.90
N GLY A 813 6.05 37.60 10.56
CA GLY A 813 7.30 37.66 11.34
C GLY A 813 7.32 36.75 12.58
N CYS A 814 6.18 36.19 13.01
CA CYS A 814 6.13 35.17 14.06
C CYS A 814 6.39 33.77 13.49
N ILE A 815 7.17 32.97 14.22
CA ILE A 815 7.45 31.58 13.91
C ILE A 815 7.16 30.72 15.14
N ILE A 816 6.30 29.73 14.98
CA ILE A 816 5.81 28.86 16.06
C ILE A 816 6.29 27.44 15.81
N GLY A 817 7.14 26.91 16.70
CA GLY A 817 7.57 25.51 16.66
C GLY A 817 6.75 24.66 17.59
N VAL A 818 6.13 23.59 17.09
CA VAL A 818 5.25 22.72 17.87
C VAL A 818 5.85 21.33 18.01
N LYS A 819 5.96 20.83 19.24
CA LYS A 819 6.56 19.52 19.53
C LYS A 819 5.91 18.81 20.72
N GLY A 820 5.86 17.49 20.67
CA GLY A 820 5.41 16.66 21.80
C GLY A 820 5.62 15.17 21.55
N SER A 821 5.46 14.38 22.60
CA SER A 821 5.42 12.92 22.50
C SER A 821 4.24 12.48 21.64
N ARG A 822 4.31 11.27 21.09
CA ARG A 822 3.20 10.72 20.29
C ARG A 822 1.87 10.69 21.06
N THR A 823 1.92 10.50 22.38
CA THR A 823 0.75 10.48 23.26
C THR A 823 0.23 11.87 23.63
N SER A 824 1.00 12.93 23.37
CA SER A 824 0.59 14.32 23.64
C SER A 824 -0.36 14.88 22.59
N HIS A 825 -0.41 14.26 21.41
CA HIS A 825 -1.27 14.69 20.30
C HIS A 825 -1.09 16.16 19.90
N MET A 826 0.14 16.68 19.94
CA MET A 826 0.43 18.09 19.68
C MET A 826 0.17 18.52 18.22
N GLU A 827 -0.02 17.56 17.31
CA GLU A 827 -0.52 17.83 15.95
C GLU A 827 -1.80 18.68 15.97
N ARG A 828 -2.63 18.54 17.01
CA ARG A 828 -3.84 19.33 17.28
C ARG A 828 -3.60 20.84 17.26
N VAL A 829 -2.48 21.28 17.86
CA VAL A 829 -2.09 22.69 17.87
C VAL A 829 -1.72 23.14 16.45
N VAL A 830 -1.00 22.31 15.70
CA VAL A 830 -0.65 22.59 14.30
C VAL A 830 -1.91 22.71 13.43
N MET A 831 -2.90 21.81 13.60
CA MET A 831 -4.19 21.92 12.91
C MET A 831 -4.85 23.26 13.18
N ALA A 832 -4.91 23.64 14.46
CA ALA A 832 -5.57 24.86 14.92
C ALA A 832 -4.86 26.14 14.45
N LEU A 833 -3.60 26.07 14.04
CA LEU A 833 -2.84 27.22 13.51
C LEU A 833 -2.89 27.32 11.97
N THR A 834 -3.09 26.20 11.26
CA THR A 834 -2.84 26.12 9.80
C THR A 834 -4.07 25.80 8.94
N GLU A 835 -5.23 25.47 9.53
CA GLU A 835 -6.46 25.05 8.81
C GLU A 835 -6.31 23.79 7.93
N ARG A 836 -5.13 23.15 7.88
CA ARG A 836 -4.96 21.88 7.16
C ARG A 836 -5.88 20.82 7.76
N GLU A 837 -6.57 20.09 6.91
CA GLU A 837 -7.26 18.87 7.31
C GLU A 837 -6.21 17.84 7.73
N PHE A 838 -6.16 17.53 9.03
CA PHE A 838 -5.40 16.38 9.51
C PHE A 838 -6.39 15.28 9.89
N ALA A 839 -6.10 14.06 9.45
CA ALA A 839 -6.72 12.87 10.02
C ALA A 839 -6.38 12.82 11.52
N CYS A 840 -7.40 12.77 12.37
CA CYS A 840 -7.23 12.64 13.80
C CYS A 840 -6.41 11.37 14.10
N VAL A 841 -5.34 11.48 14.89
CA VAL A 841 -4.47 10.34 15.26
C VAL A 841 -5.16 9.40 16.25
N LEU A 842 -6.27 9.83 16.86
CA LEU A 842 -7.18 8.93 17.53
C LEU A 842 -8.02 8.25 16.44
N ASP A 843 -7.73 6.98 16.15
CA ASP A 843 -8.50 6.06 15.27
C ASP A 843 -9.99 5.89 15.68
N ARG A 844 -10.57 6.79 16.49
CA ARG A 844 -11.88 6.67 17.14
C ARG A 844 -12.79 7.91 17.04
N CYS A 845 -12.41 8.98 16.35
CA CYS A 845 -13.29 10.16 16.26
C CYS A 845 -14.18 10.12 15.01
N HIS A 846 -15.32 9.42 15.11
CA HIS A 846 -16.37 9.37 14.08
C HIS A 846 -17.23 10.65 14.00
N ILE A 847 -16.66 11.83 14.33
CA ILE A 847 -17.41 13.10 14.38
C ILE A 847 -16.93 13.99 13.24
N LEU A 848 -17.77 14.11 12.21
CA LEU A 848 -17.69 15.13 11.17
C LEU A 848 -18.15 16.48 11.76
N GLN A 849 -17.30 17.12 12.55
CA GLN A 849 -17.42 18.55 12.82
C GLN A 849 -16.08 19.21 12.51
N HIS A 850 -16.12 20.42 11.97
CA HIS A 850 -14.95 21.26 11.75
C HIS A 850 -14.06 21.20 13.00
N CYS A 851 -12.81 20.73 12.85
CA CYS A 851 -11.95 20.36 13.97
C CYS A 851 -11.80 21.45 15.04
N ARG A 852 -12.00 22.73 14.68
CA ARG A 852 -12.04 23.89 15.58
C ARG A 852 -12.99 23.76 16.77
N GLU A 853 -14.06 22.98 16.64
CA GLU A 853 -15.10 22.85 17.67
C GLU A 853 -15.02 21.51 18.42
N CYS A 854 -14.04 20.65 18.10
CA CYS A 854 -14.00 19.32 18.65
C CYS A 854 -13.69 19.37 20.17
N PRO A 855 -14.58 18.86 21.03
CA PRO A 855 -14.37 18.90 22.49
C PRO A 855 -13.20 18.02 22.93
N LYS A 856 -12.84 17.00 22.13
CA LYS A 856 -11.59 16.23 22.33
C LYS A 856 -10.34 16.96 21.87
N LEU A 857 -10.47 18.09 21.15
CA LEU A 857 -9.40 19.01 20.75
C LEU A 857 -9.09 20.07 21.83
N TRP A 858 -9.99 20.22 22.80
CA TRP A 858 -9.93 21.24 23.85
C TRP A 858 -10.00 20.68 25.27
N GLY A 859 -10.49 19.45 25.44
CA GLY A 859 -10.59 18.72 26.71
C GLY A 859 -9.39 17.85 27.03
#